data_AF-A0A069DWN6-F1
#
_entry.id   AF-A0A069DWN6-F1
#
_cell.length_a   1.000
_cell.length_b   1.000
_cell.length_c   1.000
_cell.angle_alpha   90.00
_cell.angle_beta   90.00
_cell.angle_gamma   90.00
#
_symmetry.space_group_name_H-M   'P 1'
#
loop_
_entity.id
_entity.type
_entity.pdbx_description
1 polymer ?
#
loop_
_entity_poly.entity_id
_entity_poly.type
_entity_poly.pdbx_seq_one_letter_code
_entity_poly.pdbx_strand_id
1 'polypeptide(L)'
;FLHIRNRLLQLWLENPKQQLLLENAIPLVEPPYNSDVALLTRIHSFLERHGFINFGIFKRLKPLPSKKQGRVIVIGAGIAGLAAAQQMQQFGMDVVVLEARERVGGRIATFRKGNFIADLGAMVVTGLGGNPVNVLSKQINMELHKIRQKCPLYDSSGKTVPKEKDEMVEREFNRLLEATSYLSHMLDFNYSGGKPVSLGQALEWVIKLQEKNVKEKQIAHHKAVVNLQDRLKTNQNQMIELKENIAELSRQYKSMQENKAPRNIASEFSVRYKLRDLHNACKDWDQLVEQQNEIEGKLRDLENSPPSDVYLSCQDRQILDWHFANLEFANATPLNNLSLKHWDQDDDFEFTGSHLTVRNGYSCVPLALSDGLNIKLNTAVKQIRYDNKGVEVVAAKGRNNGSLVTYTGDVVLCTLPLGVLKQSASTSNQPVPNMVQFMPPLPDWKISAIQRLGFGNLNKVVLCFDKQFWDPASNLFGHVGSTTASRGELFLFWNIYKAPVLLALVAGEAAAIMENVSDDVIVGRCLAVLKGIFGNNNVPQPKETVVTRWRVDQWSRGSYSFVAVGASGSDYDVLAAPVHPQTPSPQDNPPVLPRLFFAGEHTIRNYPATVHGAFLSGLREGGRIADQFLGCPYALDPNSAQQQQQQQQ
;
A
#
# COMPACT_ATOMS: atom_id res chain seq x y z
N PHE A 1 -24.52 -28.07 -3.55
CA PHE A 1 -23.86 -26.90 -4.17
C PHE A 1 -22.43 -26.67 -3.68
N LEU A 2 -22.20 -26.21 -2.43
CA LEU A 2 -20.87 -25.78 -1.97
C LEU A 2 -19.79 -26.86 -2.11
N HIS A 3 -20.12 -28.11 -1.78
CA HIS A 3 -19.21 -29.24 -1.95
C HIS A 3 -18.80 -29.43 -3.43
N ILE A 4 -19.76 -29.46 -4.36
CA ILE A 4 -19.50 -29.59 -5.81
C ILE A 4 -18.60 -28.45 -6.30
N ARG A 5 -18.92 -27.20 -5.93
CA ARG A 5 -18.09 -26.03 -6.28
C ARG A 5 -16.65 -26.21 -5.82
N ASN A 6 -16.45 -26.51 -4.53
CA ASN A 6 -15.12 -26.66 -3.95
C ASN A 6 -14.35 -27.83 -4.59
N ARG A 7 -15.04 -28.94 -4.89
CA ARG A 7 -14.45 -30.10 -5.53
C ARG A 7 -13.99 -29.78 -6.96
N LEU A 8 -14.82 -29.09 -7.75
CA LEU A 8 -14.43 -28.67 -9.11
C LEU A 8 -13.25 -27.69 -9.10
N LEU A 9 -13.23 -26.74 -8.15
CA LEU A 9 -12.07 -25.86 -7.95
C LEU A 9 -10.82 -26.65 -7.61
N GLN A 10 -10.92 -27.60 -6.68
CA GLN A 10 -9.79 -28.46 -6.30
C GLN A 10 -9.24 -29.23 -7.50
N LEU A 11 -10.10 -29.89 -8.28
CA LEU A 11 -9.69 -30.66 -9.47
C LEU A 11 -8.94 -29.80 -10.48
N TRP A 12 -9.38 -28.55 -10.70
CA TRP A 12 -8.66 -27.60 -11.55
C TRP A 12 -7.31 -27.19 -10.97
N LEU A 13 -7.25 -26.88 -9.67
CA LEU A 13 -6.03 -26.41 -9.00
C LEU A 13 -4.95 -27.50 -8.85
N GLU A 14 -5.35 -28.78 -8.84
CA GLU A 14 -4.46 -29.95 -8.85
C GLU A 14 -3.75 -30.11 -10.20
N ASN A 15 -4.45 -29.86 -11.32
CA ASN A 15 -3.86 -29.92 -12.66
C ASN A 15 -4.27 -28.73 -13.56
N PRO A 16 -3.76 -27.51 -13.30
CA PRO A 16 -4.15 -26.31 -14.05
C PRO A 16 -3.54 -26.25 -15.46
N LYS A 17 -2.75 -27.26 -15.86
CA LYS A 17 -2.10 -27.33 -17.18
C LYS A 17 -3.01 -27.93 -18.24
N GLN A 18 -4.18 -28.45 -17.89
CA GLN A 18 -5.11 -29.08 -18.82
C GLN A 18 -6.54 -28.66 -18.53
N GLN A 19 -7.34 -28.45 -19.57
CA GLN A 19 -8.74 -28.08 -19.44
C GLN A 19 -9.53 -29.10 -18.59
N LEU A 20 -10.25 -28.61 -17.59
CA LEU A 20 -11.20 -29.39 -16.80
C LEU A 20 -12.54 -29.45 -17.55
N LEU A 21 -12.79 -30.54 -18.26
CA LEU A 21 -14.09 -30.81 -18.89
C LEU A 21 -15.09 -31.37 -17.87
N LEU A 22 -16.36 -31.01 -18.02
CA LEU A 22 -17.46 -31.52 -17.21
C LEU A 22 -17.51 -33.07 -17.21
N GLU A 23 -17.41 -33.68 -18.39
CA GLU A 23 -17.40 -35.15 -18.58
C GLU A 23 -16.30 -35.84 -17.76
N ASN A 24 -15.13 -35.19 -17.63
CA ASN A 24 -14.00 -35.72 -16.88
C ASN A 24 -14.14 -35.45 -15.38
N ALA A 25 -14.90 -34.42 -14.99
CA ALA A 25 -15.10 -34.05 -13.61
C ALA A 25 -16.17 -34.88 -12.91
N ILE A 26 -17.25 -35.27 -13.62
CA ILE A 26 -18.39 -36.02 -13.05
C ILE A 26 -17.94 -37.31 -12.31
N PRO A 27 -17.09 -38.17 -12.89
CA PRO A 27 -16.64 -39.39 -12.21
C PRO A 27 -15.77 -39.14 -10.95
N LEU A 28 -15.18 -37.94 -10.83
CA LEU A 28 -14.30 -37.55 -9.73
C LEU A 28 -15.03 -36.82 -8.60
N VAL A 29 -16.33 -36.57 -8.77
CA VAL A 29 -17.23 -36.10 -7.73
C VAL A 29 -17.89 -37.32 -7.08
N GLU A 30 -17.82 -37.39 -5.76
CA GLU A 30 -18.27 -38.56 -5.00
C GLU A 30 -19.80 -38.56 -4.82
N PRO A 31 -20.46 -39.73 -4.74
CA PRO A 31 -21.84 -39.83 -4.29
C PRO A 31 -22.03 -39.24 -2.87
N PRO A 32 -23.16 -38.56 -2.58
CA PRO A 32 -24.31 -38.35 -3.45
C PRO A 32 -24.18 -37.13 -4.38
N TYR A 33 -23.06 -36.41 -4.37
CA TYR A 33 -22.90 -35.11 -5.04
C TYR A 33 -22.82 -35.18 -6.57
N ASN A 34 -22.56 -36.36 -7.13
CA ASN A 34 -22.55 -36.60 -8.58
C ASN A 34 -23.91 -37.01 -9.15
N SER A 35 -24.94 -37.18 -8.31
CA SER A 35 -26.27 -37.61 -8.76
C SER A 35 -27.01 -36.54 -9.56
N ASP A 36 -26.94 -35.27 -9.15
CA ASP A 36 -27.58 -34.14 -9.84
C ASP A 36 -26.64 -33.53 -10.89
N VAL A 37 -26.64 -34.14 -12.08
CA VAL A 37 -25.81 -33.72 -13.22
C VAL A 37 -26.18 -32.31 -13.70
N ALA A 38 -27.45 -31.90 -13.58
CA ALA A 38 -27.89 -30.56 -14.01
C ALA A 38 -27.28 -29.48 -13.12
N LEU A 39 -27.29 -29.69 -11.79
CA LEU A 39 -26.62 -28.79 -10.86
C LEU A 39 -25.10 -28.77 -11.10
N LEU A 40 -24.48 -29.92 -11.32
CA LEU A 40 -23.04 -30.02 -11.60
C LEU A 40 -22.65 -29.27 -12.88
N THR A 41 -23.45 -29.39 -13.93
CA THR A 41 -23.31 -28.66 -15.20
C THR A 41 -23.37 -27.14 -14.99
N ARG A 42 -24.35 -26.66 -14.22
CA ARG A 42 -24.51 -25.23 -13.94
C ARG A 42 -23.35 -24.67 -13.13
N ILE A 43 -22.88 -25.40 -12.11
CA ILE A 43 -21.75 -24.98 -11.29
C ILE A 43 -20.47 -24.96 -12.12
N HIS A 44 -20.19 -26.00 -12.90
CA HIS A 44 -19.03 -26.04 -13.80
C HIS A 44 -19.06 -24.88 -14.81
N SER A 45 -20.20 -24.67 -15.47
CA SER A 45 -20.38 -23.59 -16.45
C SER A 45 -20.22 -22.20 -15.83
N PHE A 46 -20.70 -22.00 -14.60
CA PHE A 46 -20.49 -20.76 -13.85
C PHE A 46 -19.00 -20.55 -13.51
N LEU A 47 -18.32 -21.58 -13.01
CA LEU A 47 -16.90 -21.50 -12.66
C LEU A 47 -16.03 -21.23 -13.89
N GLU A 48 -16.33 -21.85 -15.02
CA GLU A 48 -15.63 -21.62 -16.29
C GLU A 48 -15.91 -20.21 -16.83
N ARG A 49 -17.18 -19.77 -16.87
CA ARG A 49 -17.56 -18.44 -17.36
C ARG A 49 -16.86 -17.32 -16.60
N HIS A 50 -16.83 -17.42 -15.28
CA HIS A 50 -16.28 -16.38 -14.39
C HIS A 50 -14.78 -16.55 -14.12
N GLY A 51 -14.10 -17.47 -14.82
CA GLY A 51 -12.65 -17.63 -14.75
C GLY A 51 -12.12 -18.17 -13.42
N PHE A 52 -12.92 -18.96 -12.70
CA PHE A 52 -12.46 -19.69 -11.50
C PHE A 52 -11.75 -21.00 -11.84
N ILE A 53 -12.11 -21.61 -12.97
CA ILE A 53 -11.45 -22.76 -13.58
C ILE A 53 -11.18 -22.46 -15.05
N ASN A 54 -10.34 -23.26 -15.71
CA ASN A 54 -10.06 -23.14 -17.14
C ASN A 54 -9.63 -21.73 -17.55
N PHE A 55 -8.81 -21.06 -16.73
CA PHE A 55 -8.25 -19.74 -17.03
C PHE A 55 -6.74 -19.83 -17.24
N GLY A 56 -6.16 -18.82 -17.90
CA GLY A 56 -4.73 -18.78 -18.18
C GLY A 56 -4.35 -19.77 -19.28
N ILE A 57 -3.19 -20.40 -19.14
CA ILE A 57 -2.54 -21.15 -20.22
C ILE A 57 -2.58 -22.64 -19.91
N PHE A 58 -3.42 -23.36 -20.64
CA PHE A 58 -3.62 -24.79 -20.43
C PHE A 58 -3.84 -25.50 -21.75
N LYS A 59 -3.50 -26.79 -21.79
CA LYS A 59 -3.80 -27.68 -22.90
C LYS A 59 -5.31 -27.84 -23.00
N ARG A 60 -5.85 -27.33 -24.10
CA ARG A 60 -7.25 -27.46 -24.46
C ARG A 60 -7.55 -28.87 -24.98
N LEU A 61 -8.65 -29.46 -24.49
CA LEU A 61 -9.08 -30.80 -24.89
C LEU A 61 -10.17 -30.74 -25.97
N LYS A 62 -11.07 -29.75 -25.89
CA LYS A 62 -12.08 -29.48 -26.92
C LYS A 62 -11.63 -28.31 -27.79
N PRO A 63 -11.56 -28.46 -29.14
CA PRO A 63 -11.13 -27.39 -30.02
C PRO A 63 -12.01 -26.15 -29.85
N LEU A 64 -11.47 -24.98 -30.19
CA LEU A 64 -12.24 -23.74 -30.16
C LEU A 64 -13.44 -23.83 -31.13
N PRO A 65 -14.58 -23.20 -30.82
CA PRO A 65 -15.69 -23.10 -31.75
C PRO A 65 -15.24 -22.51 -33.09
N SER A 66 -15.55 -23.18 -34.20
CA SER A 66 -15.15 -22.72 -35.55
C SER A 66 -15.92 -21.46 -35.97
N LYS A 67 -17.19 -21.36 -35.59
CA LYS A 67 -18.02 -20.18 -35.79
C LYS A 67 -17.89 -19.26 -34.58
N LYS A 68 -17.33 -18.07 -34.82
CA LYS A 68 -17.22 -17.04 -33.79
C LYS A 68 -18.54 -16.27 -33.63
N GLN A 69 -18.84 -15.84 -32.41
CA GLN A 69 -20.01 -15.01 -32.08
C GLN A 69 -19.60 -13.78 -31.28
N GLY A 70 -20.07 -12.60 -31.69
CA GLY A 70 -19.70 -11.34 -31.08
C GLY A 70 -18.27 -10.90 -31.41
N ARG A 71 -18.10 -9.62 -31.73
CA ARG A 71 -16.83 -9.01 -32.07
C ARG A 71 -16.42 -8.01 -31.00
N VAL A 72 -15.32 -8.29 -30.32
CA VAL A 72 -14.83 -7.51 -29.18
C VAL A 72 -13.51 -6.82 -29.54
N ILE A 73 -13.45 -5.51 -29.31
CA ILE A 73 -12.22 -4.73 -29.42
C ILE A 73 -11.68 -4.49 -28.01
N VAL A 74 -10.51 -5.03 -27.70
CA VAL A 74 -9.82 -4.81 -26.42
C VAL A 74 -8.76 -3.73 -26.61
N ILE A 75 -8.81 -2.69 -25.79
CA ILE A 75 -7.84 -1.59 -25.83
C ILE A 75 -6.81 -1.80 -24.73
N GLY A 76 -5.57 -2.09 -25.12
CA GLY A 76 -4.42 -2.38 -24.26
C GLY A 76 -4.13 -3.87 -24.15
N ALA A 77 -2.89 -4.27 -24.44
CA ALA A 77 -2.36 -5.61 -24.23
C ALA A 77 -1.60 -5.73 -22.90
N GLY A 78 -2.09 -5.06 -21.86
CA GLY A 78 -1.70 -5.31 -20.47
C GLY A 78 -2.31 -6.62 -19.96
N ILE A 79 -1.96 -7.03 -18.73
CA ILE A 79 -2.42 -8.31 -18.17
C ILE A 79 -3.95 -8.44 -18.12
N ALA A 80 -4.68 -7.35 -17.84
CA ALA A 80 -6.14 -7.32 -17.85
C ALA A 80 -6.72 -7.58 -19.25
N GLY A 81 -6.23 -6.85 -20.25
CA GLY A 81 -6.68 -7.01 -21.64
C GLY A 81 -6.34 -8.39 -22.20
N LEU A 82 -5.15 -8.92 -21.90
CA LEU A 82 -4.75 -10.26 -22.31
C LEU A 82 -5.60 -11.36 -21.67
N ALA A 83 -5.86 -11.27 -20.36
CA ALA A 83 -6.70 -12.23 -19.65
C ALA A 83 -8.13 -12.25 -20.21
N ALA A 84 -8.73 -11.07 -20.42
CA ALA A 84 -10.06 -10.96 -21.02
C ALA A 84 -10.09 -11.48 -22.46
N ALA A 85 -9.11 -11.10 -23.29
CA ALA A 85 -9.06 -11.50 -24.68
C ALA A 85 -8.92 -13.01 -24.84
N GLN A 86 -8.05 -13.62 -24.02
CA GLN A 86 -7.90 -15.07 -23.96
C GLN A 86 -9.22 -15.73 -23.56
N GLN A 87 -9.85 -15.28 -22.47
CA GLN A 87 -11.09 -15.87 -21.98
C GLN A 87 -12.25 -15.76 -23.00
N MET A 88 -12.45 -14.59 -23.61
CA MET A 88 -13.49 -14.41 -24.64
C MET A 88 -13.21 -15.22 -25.91
N GLN A 89 -11.95 -15.32 -26.35
CA GLN A 89 -11.58 -16.21 -27.46
C GLN A 89 -11.89 -17.67 -27.12
N GLN A 90 -11.62 -18.09 -25.88
CA GLN A 90 -11.92 -19.43 -25.38
C GLN A 90 -13.42 -19.75 -25.38
N PHE A 91 -14.28 -18.74 -25.21
CA PHE A 91 -15.74 -18.86 -25.32
C PHE A 91 -16.25 -18.77 -26.78
N GLY A 92 -15.37 -18.59 -27.76
CA GLY A 92 -15.72 -18.54 -29.18
C GLY A 92 -16.07 -17.15 -29.69
N MET A 93 -15.58 -16.07 -29.07
CA MET A 93 -15.76 -14.71 -29.58
C MET A 93 -14.65 -14.28 -30.56
N ASP A 94 -14.95 -13.32 -31.44
CA ASP A 94 -13.94 -12.68 -32.29
C ASP A 94 -13.28 -11.50 -31.56
N VAL A 95 -12.04 -11.68 -31.12
CA VAL A 95 -11.33 -10.67 -30.32
C VAL A 95 -10.16 -10.08 -31.09
N VAL A 96 -10.04 -8.76 -31.09
CA VAL A 96 -8.85 -8.03 -31.52
C VAL A 96 -8.34 -7.15 -30.38
N VAL A 97 -7.03 -7.19 -30.12
CA VAL A 97 -6.38 -6.37 -29.08
C VAL A 97 -5.57 -5.26 -29.75
N LEU A 98 -5.79 -4.01 -29.35
CA LEU A 98 -5.06 -2.84 -29.86
C LEU A 98 -4.08 -2.35 -28.78
N GLU A 99 -2.78 -2.37 -29.09
CA GLU A 99 -1.73 -1.98 -28.15
C GLU A 99 -0.87 -0.86 -28.74
N ALA A 100 -0.75 0.24 -28.01
CA ALA A 100 -0.01 1.42 -28.44
C ALA A 100 1.50 1.18 -28.50
N ARG A 101 2.03 0.35 -27.61
CA ARG A 101 3.46 0.01 -27.54
C ARG A 101 3.84 -1.01 -28.60
N GLU A 102 5.14 -1.18 -28.78
CA GLU A 102 5.74 -2.25 -29.59
C GLU A 102 5.83 -3.60 -28.87
N ARG A 103 5.25 -3.70 -27.66
CA ARG A 103 5.29 -4.89 -26.81
C ARG A 103 4.00 -5.06 -26.03
N VAL A 104 3.72 -6.28 -25.61
CA VAL A 104 2.66 -6.60 -24.64
C VAL A 104 3.12 -6.34 -23.19
N GLY A 105 2.20 -6.51 -22.24
CA GLY A 105 2.44 -6.47 -20.81
C GLY A 105 2.23 -5.11 -20.15
N GLY A 106 2.25 -4.01 -20.90
CA GLY A 106 2.01 -2.66 -20.37
C GLY A 106 2.98 -2.32 -19.23
N ARG A 107 2.47 -2.17 -18.01
CA ARG A 107 3.24 -1.92 -16.78
C ARG A 107 3.98 -3.14 -16.22
N ILE A 108 3.83 -4.33 -16.82
CA ILE A 108 4.71 -5.47 -16.60
C ILE A 108 5.84 -5.39 -17.64
N ALA A 109 6.86 -4.59 -17.32
CA ALA A 109 7.96 -4.28 -18.23
C ALA A 109 9.27 -4.85 -17.70
N THR A 110 9.97 -5.63 -18.52
CA THR A 110 11.28 -6.21 -18.19
C THR A 110 12.33 -5.69 -19.17
N PHE A 111 13.42 -5.14 -18.64
CA PHE A 111 14.65 -4.88 -19.37
C PHE A 111 15.44 -6.18 -19.55
N ARG A 112 15.90 -6.44 -20.78
CA ARG A 112 16.74 -7.59 -21.13
C ARG A 112 17.87 -7.13 -22.04
N LYS A 113 19.12 -7.31 -21.63
CA LYS A 113 20.30 -7.04 -22.45
C LYS A 113 21.43 -7.99 -22.07
N GLY A 114 21.83 -8.86 -23.02
CA GLY A 114 22.74 -9.96 -22.72
C GLY A 114 22.21 -10.82 -21.57
N ASN A 115 23.02 -10.99 -20.53
CA ASN A 115 22.65 -11.75 -19.32
C ASN A 115 21.88 -10.92 -18.27
N PHE A 116 21.75 -9.60 -18.47
CA PHE A 116 21.05 -8.73 -17.53
C PHE A 116 19.54 -8.79 -17.75
N ILE A 117 18.81 -9.05 -16.66
CA ILE A 117 17.35 -9.05 -16.60
C ILE A 117 16.96 -8.20 -15.40
N ALA A 118 16.06 -7.23 -15.60
CA ALA A 118 15.53 -6.41 -14.53
C ALA A 118 14.09 -5.97 -14.84
N ASP A 119 13.19 -6.02 -13.87
CA ASP A 119 11.81 -5.57 -14.04
C ASP A 119 11.69 -4.09 -13.70
N LEU A 120 11.38 -3.31 -14.74
CA LEU A 120 11.14 -1.86 -14.68
C LEU A 120 9.78 -1.54 -14.04
N GLY A 121 8.82 -2.45 -14.17
CA GLY A 121 7.47 -2.32 -13.62
C GLY A 121 7.22 -3.30 -12.48
N ALA A 122 6.15 -4.10 -12.56
CA ALA A 122 5.88 -5.13 -11.57
C ALA A 122 7.04 -6.13 -11.45
N MET A 123 7.44 -6.47 -10.22
CA MET A 123 8.54 -7.43 -9.95
C MET A 123 8.25 -8.42 -8.81
N VAL A 124 7.15 -8.23 -8.09
CA VAL A 124 6.78 -8.99 -6.88
C VAL A 124 5.43 -9.69 -7.07
N VAL A 125 5.34 -10.92 -6.56
CA VAL A 125 4.11 -11.68 -6.33
C VAL A 125 3.87 -11.67 -4.83
N THR A 126 2.80 -11.00 -4.38
CA THR A 126 2.43 -10.86 -2.97
C THR A 126 1.64 -12.09 -2.53
N GLY A 127 2.30 -13.03 -1.85
CA GLY A 127 1.69 -14.27 -1.40
C GLY A 127 1.26 -15.22 -2.54
N LEU A 128 1.10 -16.50 -2.21
CA LEU A 128 0.61 -17.52 -3.15
C LEU A 128 -0.72 -18.14 -2.69
N GLY A 129 -1.07 -18.02 -1.41
CA GLY A 129 -2.33 -18.53 -0.88
C GLY A 129 -3.48 -17.64 -1.33
N GLY A 130 -4.33 -18.16 -2.23
CA GLY A 130 -5.45 -17.42 -2.84
C GLY A 130 -5.10 -16.65 -4.11
N ASN A 131 -3.80 -16.45 -4.40
CA ASN A 131 -3.35 -15.64 -5.52
C ASN A 131 -3.49 -16.38 -6.88
N PRO A 132 -4.21 -15.85 -7.89
CA PRO A 132 -4.35 -16.51 -9.20
C PRO A 132 -3.02 -16.63 -9.96
N VAL A 133 -2.01 -15.82 -9.62
CA VAL A 133 -0.66 -15.93 -10.20
C VAL A 133 0.02 -17.25 -9.81
N ASN A 134 -0.40 -17.90 -8.72
CA ASN A 134 0.05 -19.25 -8.37
C ASN A 134 -0.41 -20.30 -9.40
N VAL A 135 -1.60 -20.12 -9.98
CA VAL A 135 -2.06 -20.98 -11.07
C VAL A 135 -1.23 -20.72 -12.32
N LEU A 136 -1.00 -19.45 -12.66
CA LEU A 136 -0.16 -19.07 -13.80
C LEU A 136 1.28 -19.61 -13.64
N SER A 137 1.88 -19.52 -12.45
CA SER A 137 3.25 -20.02 -12.22
C SER A 137 3.40 -21.52 -12.38
N LYS A 138 2.31 -22.29 -12.25
CA LYS A 138 2.29 -23.71 -12.59
C LYS A 138 2.12 -23.94 -14.09
N GLN A 139 1.43 -23.06 -14.79
CA GLN A 139 1.15 -23.15 -16.23
C GLN A 139 2.33 -22.75 -17.11
N ILE A 140 3.14 -21.80 -16.64
CA ILE A 140 4.31 -21.26 -17.34
C ILE A 140 5.58 -21.40 -16.51
N ASN A 141 6.73 -21.32 -17.17
CA ASN A 141 8.02 -21.38 -16.50
C ASN A 141 8.33 -20.05 -15.79
N MET A 142 7.70 -19.79 -14.65
CA MET A 142 8.00 -18.65 -13.78
C MET A 142 9.03 -19.05 -12.73
N GLU A 143 10.20 -18.41 -12.74
CA GLU A 143 11.23 -18.65 -11.72
C GLU A 143 10.93 -17.81 -10.45
N LEU A 144 10.00 -18.30 -9.63
CA LEU A 144 9.64 -17.65 -8.38
C LEU A 144 10.73 -17.85 -7.32
N HIS A 145 11.15 -16.75 -6.69
CA HIS A 145 12.10 -16.81 -5.58
C HIS A 145 11.64 -15.99 -4.38
N LYS A 146 11.69 -16.59 -3.19
CA LYS A 146 11.31 -15.93 -1.95
C LYS A 146 12.20 -14.72 -1.66
N ILE A 147 11.59 -13.60 -1.31
CA ILE A 147 12.27 -12.40 -0.84
C ILE A 147 12.51 -12.54 0.66
N ARG A 148 13.78 -12.51 1.08
CA ARG A 148 14.16 -12.47 2.50
C ARG A 148 13.89 -11.07 3.04
N GLN A 149 13.26 -10.97 4.21
CA GLN A 149 12.79 -9.70 4.77
C GLN A 149 13.86 -8.89 5.50
N LYS A 150 15.04 -9.47 5.76
CA LYS A 150 16.14 -8.75 6.42
C LYS A 150 16.58 -7.60 5.51
N CYS A 151 16.43 -6.37 6.00
CA CYS A 151 16.78 -5.13 5.31
C CYS A 151 17.64 -4.25 6.22
N PRO A 152 18.98 -4.38 6.20
CA PRO A 152 19.83 -3.48 6.97
C PRO A 152 19.68 -2.05 6.46
N LEU A 153 19.59 -1.09 7.39
CA LEU A 153 19.56 0.34 7.09
C LEU A 153 20.95 0.94 7.21
N TYR A 154 21.31 1.80 6.27
CA TYR A 154 22.53 2.59 6.29
C TYR A 154 22.18 4.07 6.40
N ASP A 155 22.78 4.76 7.36
CA ASP A 155 22.61 6.20 7.50
C ASP A 155 23.25 7.00 6.35
N SER A 156 23.02 8.31 6.34
CA SER A 156 23.60 9.19 5.32
C SER A 156 25.14 9.25 5.30
N SER A 157 25.81 8.78 6.36
CA SER A 157 27.27 8.63 6.40
C SER A 157 27.77 7.29 5.84
N GLY A 158 26.85 6.38 5.49
CA GLY A 158 27.15 5.04 5.00
C GLY A 158 27.37 3.99 6.10
N LYS A 159 27.12 4.33 7.37
CA LYS A 159 27.23 3.40 8.49
C LYS A 159 25.91 2.68 8.73
N THR A 160 25.99 1.43 9.17
CA THR A 160 24.80 0.65 9.53
C THR A 160 24.10 1.23 10.75
N VAL A 161 22.78 1.39 10.69
CA VAL A 161 21.95 1.74 11.84
C VAL A 161 22.04 0.59 12.87
N PRO A 162 22.28 0.88 14.16
CA PRO A 162 22.29 -0.14 15.20
C PRO A 162 20.95 -0.87 15.27
N LYS A 163 20.99 -2.19 15.44
CA LYS A 163 19.78 -3.04 15.44
C LYS A 163 18.74 -2.60 16.47
N GLU A 164 19.17 -2.19 17.66
CA GLU A 164 18.26 -1.71 18.71
C GLU A 164 17.50 -0.44 18.29
N LYS A 165 18.16 0.46 17.54
CA LYS A 165 17.54 1.68 17.01
C LYS A 165 16.56 1.37 15.87
N ASP A 166 16.95 0.49 14.97
CA ASP A 166 16.11 -0.01 13.88
C ASP A 166 14.79 -0.59 14.43
N GLU A 167 14.88 -1.55 15.36
CA GLU A 167 13.71 -2.17 15.99
C GLU A 167 12.88 -1.19 16.83
N MET A 168 13.51 -0.24 17.53
CA MET A 168 12.80 0.77 18.31
C MET A 168 11.97 1.68 17.41
N VAL A 169 12.55 2.19 16.32
CA VAL A 169 11.87 3.10 15.41
C VAL A 169 10.81 2.38 14.58
N GLU A 170 11.07 1.14 14.17
CA GLU A 170 10.06 0.31 13.50
C GLU A 170 8.83 0.06 14.40
N ARG A 171 9.04 -0.25 15.68
CA ARG A 171 7.93 -0.37 16.65
C ARG A 171 7.16 0.93 16.78
N GLU A 172 7.84 2.07 16.84
CA GLU A 172 7.16 3.36 16.95
C GLU A 172 6.42 3.75 15.67
N PHE A 173 6.96 3.45 14.49
CA PHE A 173 6.27 3.60 13.21
C PHE A 173 4.93 2.83 13.19
N ASN A 174 4.94 1.56 13.63
CA ASN A 174 3.72 0.75 13.69
C ASN A 174 2.70 1.32 14.71
N ARG A 175 3.17 1.78 15.88
CA ARG A 175 2.33 2.44 16.88
C ARG A 175 1.70 3.74 16.36
N LEU A 176 2.43 4.50 15.54
CA LEU A 176 1.90 5.71 14.90
C LEU A 176 0.79 5.36 13.90
N LEU A 177 0.94 4.30 13.11
CA LEU A 177 -0.13 3.83 12.22
C LEU A 177 -1.37 3.39 12.99
N GLU A 178 -1.21 2.57 14.04
CA GLU A 178 -2.31 2.17 14.93
C GLU A 178 -3.02 3.39 15.55
N ALA A 179 -2.27 4.40 15.97
CA ALA A 179 -2.84 5.64 16.51
C ALA A 179 -3.63 6.42 15.44
N THR A 180 -3.17 6.46 14.18
CA THR A 180 -3.96 7.07 13.09
C THR A 180 -5.23 6.28 12.76
N SER A 181 -5.19 4.95 12.84
CA SER A 181 -6.38 4.11 12.73
C SER A 181 -7.36 4.39 13.87
N TYR A 182 -6.88 4.50 15.11
CA TYR A 182 -7.69 4.91 16.26
C TYR A 182 -8.34 6.29 16.05
N LEU A 183 -7.59 7.29 15.57
CA LEU A 183 -8.13 8.61 15.23
C LEU A 183 -9.26 8.52 14.20
N SER A 184 -9.05 7.74 13.14
CA SER A 184 -9.99 7.55 12.03
C SER A 184 -11.28 6.83 12.46
N HIS A 185 -11.15 5.69 13.15
CA HIS A 185 -12.26 4.77 13.39
C HIS A 185 -12.95 4.97 14.73
N MET A 186 -12.21 5.34 15.78
CA MET A 186 -12.77 5.49 17.13
C MET A 186 -13.19 6.92 17.44
N LEU A 187 -12.47 7.92 16.91
CA LEU A 187 -12.76 9.34 17.13
C LEU A 187 -13.45 10.01 15.94
N ASP A 188 -13.69 9.26 14.86
CA ASP A 188 -14.23 9.74 13.57
C ASP A 188 -13.54 11.00 13.04
N PHE A 189 -12.22 11.10 13.28
CA PHE A 189 -11.42 12.27 12.94
C PHE A 189 -10.98 12.25 11.46
N ASN A 190 -11.98 12.23 10.58
CA ASN A 190 -11.81 12.05 9.14
C ASN A 190 -11.89 13.37 8.35
N TYR A 191 -12.30 14.46 9.00
CA TYR A 191 -12.45 15.79 8.40
C TYR A 191 -11.87 16.88 9.30
N SER A 192 -11.21 17.87 8.70
CA SER A 192 -10.71 19.06 9.37
C SER A 192 -10.93 20.29 8.50
N GLY A 193 -11.59 21.32 9.04
CA GLY A 193 -11.97 22.51 8.28
C GLY A 193 -12.85 22.23 7.05
N GLY A 194 -13.72 21.22 7.13
CA GLY A 194 -14.59 20.79 6.04
C GLY A 194 -13.89 20.00 4.92
N LYS A 195 -12.59 19.71 5.07
CA LYS A 195 -11.81 18.92 4.10
C LYS A 195 -11.48 17.54 4.67
N PRO A 196 -11.51 16.47 3.85
CA PRO A 196 -11.08 15.14 4.27
C PRO A 196 -9.60 15.15 4.67
N VAL A 197 -9.27 14.38 5.71
CA VAL A 197 -7.93 14.29 6.29
C VAL A 197 -7.10 13.24 5.54
N SER A 198 -5.83 13.57 5.32
CA SER A 198 -4.84 12.63 4.77
C SER A 198 -4.13 11.83 5.87
N LEU A 199 -3.61 10.65 5.49
CA LEU A 199 -2.76 9.85 6.39
C LEU A 199 -1.53 10.64 6.86
N GLY A 200 -0.88 11.39 5.96
CA GLY A 200 0.28 12.22 6.30
C GLY A 200 -0.03 13.29 7.34
N GLN A 201 -1.18 13.97 7.23
CA GLN A 201 -1.63 14.94 8.24
C GLN A 201 -1.88 14.27 9.59
N ALA A 202 -2.56 13.12 9.60
CA ALA A 202 -2.85 12.40 10.83
C ALA A 202 -1.56 11.95 11.54
N LEU A 203 -0.59 11.40 10.81
CA LEU A 203 0.72 11.01 11.37
C LEU A 203 1.44 12.19 12.00
N GLU A 204 1.52 13.33 11.32
CA GLU A 204 2.15 14.54 11.85
C GLU A 204 1.43 15.09 13.09
N TRP A 205 0.10 15.00 13.14
CA TRP A 205 -0.66 15.38 14.33
C TRP A 205 -0.43 14.43 15.51
N VAL A 206 -0.39 13.11 15.27
CA VAL A 206 -0.05 12.13 16.32
C VAL A 206 1.34 12.39 16.86
N ILE A 207 2.34 12.59 16.00
CA ILE A 207 3.72 12.91 16.41
C ILE A 207 3.75 14.16 17.29
N LYS A 208 3.08 15.24 16.88
CA LYS A 208 2.99 16.47 17.69
C LYS A 208 2.31 16.26 19.03
N LEU A 209 1.31 15.37 19.11
CA LEU A 209 0.68 15.01 20.38
C LEU A 209 1.64 14.23 21.29
N GLN A 210 2.50 13.35 20.74
CA GLN A 210 3.52 12.67 21.52
C GLN A 210 4.62 13.63 22.02
N GLU A 211 5.08 14.55 21.17
CA GLU A 211 6.02 15.60 21.56
C GLU A 211 5.44 16.49 22.67
N LYS A 212 4.15 16.85 22.56
CA LYS A 212 3.44 17.59 23.60
C LYS A 212 3.39 16.80 24.92
N ASN A 213 3.08 15.51 24.88
CA ASN A 213 3.01 14.65 26.06
C ASN A 213 4.37 14.55 26.77
N VAL A 214 5.49 14.47 26.04
CA VAL A 214 6.83 14.51 26.62
C VAL A 214 7.06 15.83 27.39
N LYS A 215 6.71 16.97 26.79
CA LYS A 215 6.82 18.29 27.45
C LYS A 215 5.91 18.40 28.68
N GLU A 216 4.70 17.85 28.63
CA GLU A 216 3.78 17.84 29.78
C GLU A 216 4.36 17.03 30.95
N LYS A 217 4.99 15.88 30.68
CA LYS A 217 5.69 15.08 31.70
C LYS A 217 6.88 15.82 32.31
N GLN A 218 7.68 16.50 31.49
CA GLN A 218 8.79 17.34 31.98
C GLN A 218 8.29 18.48 32.88
N ILE A 219 7.22 19.18 32.46
CA ILE A 219 6.61 20.24 33.27
C ILE A 219 6.08 19.67 34.59
N ALA A 220 5.40 18.52 34.56
CA ALA A 220 4.88 17.86 35.76
C ALA A 220 6.02 17.45 36.71
N HIS A 221 7.11 16.91 36.17
CA HIS A 221 8.30 16.55 36.93
C HIS A 221 8.95 17.76 37.62
N HIS A 222 9.21 18.83 36.88
CA HIS A 222 9.77 20.05 37.46
C HIS A 222 8.84 20.69 38.49
N LYS A 223 7.53 20.67 38.27
CA LYS A 223 6.56 21.13 39.28
C LYS A 223 6.63 20.31 40.58
N ALA A 224 6.82 19.00 40.48
CA ALA A 224 7.00 18.14 41.65
C ALA A 224 8.28 18.48 42.42
N VAL A 225 9.38 18.71 41.71
CA VAL A 225 10.66 19.16 42.30
C VAL A 225 10.49 20.51 43.01
N VAL A 226 9.90 21.51 42.34
CA VAL A 226 9.65 22.84 42.93
C VAL A 226 8.78 22.73 44.17
N ASN A 227 7.71 21.92 44.14
CA ASN A 227 6.85 21.71 45.31
C ASN A 227 7.63 21.14 46.51
N LEU A 228 8.49 20.15 46.28
CA LEU A 228 9.33 19.58 47.34
C LEU A 228 10.39 20.57 47.83
N GLN A 229 10.97 21.38 46.94
CA GLN A 229 11.90 22.45 47.33
C GLN A 229 11.21 23.54 48.17
N ASP A 230 9.97 23.92 47.84
CA ASP A 230 9.18 24.86 48.64
C ASP A 230 8.84 24.29 50.03
N ARG A 231 8.52 22.99 50.09
CA ARG A 231 8.33 22.27 51.37
C ARG A 231 9.62 22.23 52.18
N LEU A 232 10.76 21.94 51.55
CA LEU A 232 12.07 21.92 52.20
C LEU A 232 12.42 23.30 52.77
N LYS A 233 12.22 24.36 51.98
CA LYS A 233 12.42 25.75 52.40
C LYS A 233 11.54 26.10 53.60
N THR A 234 10.27 25.70 53.57
CA THR A 234 9.34 25.92 54.69
C THR A 234 9.81 25.20 55.95
N ASN A 235 10.23 23.94 55.83
CA ASN A 235 10.77 23.14 56.94
C ASN A 235 12.05 23.77 57.51
N GLN A 236 12.98 24.21 56.65
CA GLN A 236 14.22 24.86 57.06
C GLN A 236 13.97 26.20 57.77
N ASN A 237 12.99 26.99 57.32
CA ASN A 237 12.59 28.20 58.03
C ASN A 237 12.07 27.89 59.44
N GLN A 238 11.20 26.88 59.59
CA GLN A 238 10.72 26.43 60.91
C GLN A 238 11.85 25.95 61.81
N MET A 239 12.83 25.23 61.25
CA MET A 239 14.02 24.82 61.98
C MET A 239 14.83 26.03 62.45
N ILE A 240 15.07 27.02 61.59
CA ILE A 240 15.80 28.24 61.98
C ILE A 240 15.13 28.93 63.16
N GLU A 241 13.81 29.16 63.09
CA GLU A 241 13.02 29.75 64.18
C GLU A 241 13.10 28.91 65.48
N LEU A 242 12.94 27.59 65.36
CA LEU A 242 12.98 26.68 66.50
C LEU A 242 14.37 26.62 67.14
N LYS A 243 15.44 26.72 66.34
CA LYS A 243 16.83 26.77 66.83
C LYS A 243 17.08 28.01 67.68
N GLU A 244 16.57 29.16 67.25
CA GLU A 244 16.66 30.41 68.02
C GLU A 244 15.89 30.27 69.36
N ASN A 245 14.69 29.68 69.33
CA ASN A 245 13.91 29.39 70.53
C ASN A 245 14.64 28.43 71.48
N ILE A 246 15.18 27.32 70.99
CA ILE A 246 15.98 26.36 71.78
C ILE A 246 17.17 27.07 72.43
N ALA A 247 17.89 27.93 71.70
CA ALA A 247 19.02 28.67 72.23
C ALA A 247 18.61 29.61 73.38
N GLU A 248 17.48 30.31 73.24
CA GLU A 248 16.94 31.17 74.29
C GLU A 248 16.44 30.38 75.51
N LEU A 249 15.68 29.29 75.29
CA LEU A 249 15.24 28.37 76.35
C LEU A 249 16.43 27.79 77.12
N SER A 250 17.50 27.40 76.43
CA SER A 250 18.73 26.87 77.02
C SER A 250 19.45 27.93 77.86
N ARG A 251 19.54 29.16 77.37
CA ARG A 251 20.12 30.30 78.11
C ARG A 251 19.36 30.59 79.40
N GLN A 252 18.03 30.65 79.32
CA GLN A 252 17.15 30.87 80.47
C GLN A 252 17.22 29.72 81.48
N TYR A 253 17.28 28.47 81.01
CA TYR A 253 17.44 27.31 81.89
C TYR A 253 18.79 27.33 82.63
N LYS A 254 19.90 27.60 81.93
CA LYS A 254 21.25 27.67 82.53
C LYS A 254 21.35 28.74 83.61
N SER A 255 20.85 29.96 83.34
CA SER A 255 20.88 31.04 84.33
C SER A 255 20.06 30.71 85.58
N MET A 256 18.94 30.01 85.43
CA MET A 256 18.15 29.52 86.58
C MET A 256 18.85 28.37 87.33
N GLN A 257 19.70 27.59 86.66
CA GLN A 257 20.43 26.49 87.28
C GLN A 257 21.65 26.96 88.09
N GLU A 258 22.33 28.02 87.65
CA GLU A 258 23.51 28.61 88.30
C GLU A 258 23.22 29.22 89.68
N ASN A 259 21.94 29.47 90.00
CA ASN A 259 21.50 29.97 91.30
C ASN A 259 21.52 28.83 92.36
N LYS A 260 22.55 28.83 93.23
CA LYS A 260 22.82 27.78 94.25
C LYS A 260 22.09 27.95 95.60
N ALA A 261 21.18 28.92 95.73
CA ALA A 261 20.40 29.13 96.95
C ALA A 261 19.32 28.03 97.16
N PRO A 262 18.86 27.76 98.41
CA PRO A 262 17.77 26.81 98.66
C PRO A 262 16.51 27.25 97.91
N ARG A 263 16.00 26.39 97.02
CA ARG A 263 14.87 26.70 96.14
C ARG A 263 13.54 26.52 96.86
N ASN A 264 12.64 27.51 96.72
CA ASN A 264 11.23 27.34 97.09
C ASN A 264 10.47 26.58 95.98
N ILE A 265 9.27 26.08 96.28
CA ILE A 265 8.48 25.25 95.34
C ILE A 265 8.23 25.96 93.99
N ALA A 266 7.97 27.27 94.00
CA ALA A 266 7.72 28.05 92.79
C ALA A 266 8.96 28.16 91.88
N SER A 267 10.14 28.35 92.47
CA SER A 267 11.41 28.41 91.74
C SER A 267 11.79 27.05 91.15
N GLU A 268 11.60 25.95 91.89
CA GLU A 268 11.84 24.59 91.41
C GLU A 268 10.85 24.21 90.29
N PHE A 269 9.57 24.58 90.42
CA PHE A 269 8.58 24.42 89.36
C PHE A 269 9.01 25.14 88.08
N SER A 270 9.48 26.39 88.19
CA SER A 270 9.90 27.19 87.02
C SER A 270 11.09 26.56 86.29
N VAL A 271 12.07 26.02 87.02
CA VAL A 271 13.21 25.28 86.41
C VAL A 271 12.74 24.03 85.68
N ARG A 272 11.87 23.22 86.30
CA ARG A 272 11.35 21.99 85.70
C ARG A 272 10.44 22.26 84.50
N TYR A 273 9.61 23.29 84.60
CA TYR A 273 8.76 23.77 83.51
C TYR A 273 9.62 24.18 82.31
N LYS A 274 10.68 24.96 82.54
CA LYS A 274 11.57 25.41 81.46
C LYS A 274 12.37 24.27 80.84
N LEU A 275 12.81 23.31 81.65
CA LEU A 275 13.45 22.09 81.17
C LEU A 275 12.51 21.26 80.29
N ARG A 276 11.22 21.15 80.67
CA ARG A 276 10.20 20.48 79.88
C ARG A 276 9.98 21.19 78.54
N ASP A 277 9.85 22.51 78.53
CA ASP A 277 9.66 23.29 77.31
C ASP A 277 10.88 23.18 76.38
N LEU A 278 12.10 23.19 76.94
CA LEU A 278 13.33 22.93 76.19
C LEU A 278 13.33 21.51 75.58
N HIS A 279 12.94 20.50 76.35
CA HIS A 279 12.88 19.12 75.87
C HIS A 279 11.84 18.94 74.75
N ASN A 280 10.67 19.57 74.87
CA ASN A 280 9.66 19.58 73.81
C ASN A 280 10.18 20.24 72.54
N ALA A 281 10.84 21.41 72.65
CA ALA A 281 11.42 22.08 71.50
C ALA A 281 12.52 21.25 70.81
N CYS A 282 13.37 20.54 71.58
CA CYS A 282 14.34 19.60 71.01
C CYS A 282 13.65 18.43 70.28
N LYS A 283 12.55 17.90 70.83
CA LYS A 283 11.78 16.83 70.17
C LYS A 283 11.16 17.30 68.85
N ASP A 284 10.61 18.52 68.82
CA ASP A 284 10.07 19.11 67.60
C ASP A 284 11.18 19.34 66.56
N TRP A 285 12.39 19.68 67.00
CA TRP A 285 13.57 19.78 66.12
C TRP A 285 13.91 18.43 65.49
N ASP A 286 13.96 17.35 66.29
CA ASP A 286 14.25 16.01 65.78
C ASP A 286 13.21 15.58 64.71
N GLN A 287 11.94 15.94 64.90
CA GLN A 287 10.89 15.71 63.89
C GLN A 287 11.14 16.50 62.59
N LEU A 288 11.52 17.78 62.69
CA LEU A 288 11.84 18.58 61.51
C LEU A 288 13.10 18.08 60.78
N VAL A 289 14.08 17.53 61.50
CA VAL A 289 15.25 16.86 60.90
C VAL A 289 14.82 15.61 60.13
N GLU A 290 13.93 14.78 60.70
CA GLU A 290 13.41 13.60 60.03
C GLU A 290 12.64 13.98 58.75
N GLN A 291 11.77 15.00 58.83
CA GLN A 291 11.05 15.55 57.67
C GLN A 291 12.01 16.12 56.62
N GLN A 292 13.08 16.81 57.03
CA GLN A 292 14.11 17.31 56.12
C GLN A 292 14.75 16.16 55.33
N ASN A 293 15.18 15.10 56.03
CA ASN A 293 15.80 13.94 55.40
C ASN A 293 14.83 13.23 54.43
N GLU A 294 13.55 13.13 54.77
CA GLU A 294 12.53 12.56 53.89
C GLU A 294 12.36 13.39 52.61
N ILE A 295 12.25 14.71 52.73
CA ILE A 295 12.09 15.61 51.58
C ILE A 295 13.33 15.58 50.70
N GLU A 296 14.53 15.63 51.28
CA GLU A 296 15.80 15.54 50.55
C GLU A 296 15.96 14.18 49.85
N GLY A 297 15.54 13.08 50.49
CA GLY A 297 15.49 11.76 49.86
C GLY A 297 14.61 11.74 48.62
N LYS A 298 13.37 12.25 48.74
CA LYS A 298 12.43 12.35 47.61
C LYS A 298 12.94 13.25 46.49
N LEU A 299 13.64 14.34 46.81
CA LEU A 299 14.27 15.20 45.81
C LEU A 299 15.35 14.45 45.03
N ARG A 300 16.24 13.72 45.71
CA ARG A 300 17.27 12.90 45.05
C ARG A 300 16.66 11.83 44.15
N ASP A 301 15.59 11.18 44.59
CA ASP A 301 14.91 10.16 43.78
C ASP A 301 14.33 10.75 42.49
N LEU A 302 13.74 11.95 42.56
CA LEU A 302 13.27 12.66 41.37
C LEU A 302 14.43 13.07 40.47
N GLU A 303 15.49 13.68 41.01
CA GLU A 303 16.66 14.11 40.22
C GLU A 303 17.34 12.93 39.48
N ASN A 304 17.33 11.74 40.08
CA ASN A 304 17.89 10.52 39.47
C ASN A 304 16.98 9.86 38.42
N SER A 305 15.71 10.27 38.33
CA SER A 305 14.72 9.67 37.42
C SER A 305 13.98 10.72 36.59
N PRO A 306 14.70 11.52 35.76
CA PRO A 306 14.05 12.48 34.89
C PRO A 306 13.22 11.78 33.80
N PRO A 307 12.12 12.40 33.34
CA PRO A 307 11.42 11.93 32.15
C PRO A 307 12.29 12.09 30.89
N SER A 308 11.88 11.47 29.79
CA SER A 308 12.58 11.58 28.50
C SER A 308 12.75 13.04 28.06
N ASP A 309 13.91 13.37 27.50
CA ASP A 309 14.23 14.72 27.00
C ASP A 309 13.47 15.08 25.72
N VAL A 310 13.35 14.10 24.83
CA VAL A 310 12.70 14.23 23.52
C VAL A 310 11.85 13.00 23.24
N TYR A 311 10.84 13.16 22.37
CA TYR A 311 10.09 12.03 21.84
C TYR A 311 10.94 11.25 20.82
N LEU A 312 11.48 11.94 19.81
CA LEU A 312 12.41 11.39 18.82
C LEU A 312 13.59 12.33 18.65
N SER A 313 14.82 11.79 18.62
CA SER A 313 15.99 12.58 18.21
C SER A 313 15.97 12.84 16.70
N CYS A 314 16.86 13.71 16.22
CA CYS A 314 17.01 13.96 14.78
C CYS A 314 17.34 12.68 14.00
N GLN A 315 18.17 11.80 14.57
CA GLN A 315 18.52 10.53 13.95
C GLN A 315 17.33 9.56 13.94
N ASP A 316 16.55 9.50 15.03
CA ASP A 316 15.36 8.65 15.10
C ASP A 316 14.30 9.11 14.09
N ARG A 317 14.13 10.43 13.91
CA ARG A 317 13.24 11.01 12.90
C ARG A 317 13.66 10.66 11.47
N GLN A 318 14.96 10.67 11.17
CA GLN A 318 15.47 10.27 9.85
C GLN A 318 15.16 8.79 9.55
N ILE A 319 15.37 7.90 10.52
CA ILE A 319 15.02 6.47 10.37
C ILE A 319 13.51 6.31 10.22
N LEU A 320 12.70 7.06 10.98
CA LEU A 320 11.24 7.05 10.84
C LEU A 320 10.80 7.52 9.45
N ASP A 321 11.46 8.54 8.90
CA ASP A 321 11.22 9.01 7.54
C ASP A 321 11.56 7.95 6.48
N TRP A 322 12.51 7.05 6.74
CA TRP A 322 12.74 5.89 5.86
C TRP A 322 11.54 4.93 5.86
N HIS A 323 10.93 4.66 7.02
CA HIS A 323 9.70 3.85 7.08
C HIS A 323 8.52 4.55 6.38
N PHE A 324 8.40 5.87 6.53
CA PHE A 324 7.42 6.64 5.76
C PHE A 324 7.69 6.57 4.25
N ALA A 325 8.94 6.66 3.81
CA ALA A 325 9.31 6.48 2.40
C ALA A 325 8.95 5.07 1.89
N ASN A 326 9.11 4.04 2.73
CA ASN A 326 8.70 2.68 2.40
C ASN A 326 7.17 2.55 2.25
N LEU A 327 6.40 3.25 3.08
CA LEU A 327 4.94 3.32 2.95
C LEU A 327 4.51 4.10 1.70
N GLU A 328 5.22 5.19 1.36
CA GLU A 328 5.03 5.94 0.11
C GLU A 328 5.41 5.12 -1.13
N PHE A 329 6.40 4.23 -1.00
CA PHE A 329 6.75 3.25 -2.04
C PHE A 329 5.62 2.26 -2.27
N ALA A 330 5.10 1.64 -1.20
CA ALA A 330 4.00 0.67 -1.31
C ALA A 330 2.79 1.27 -2.03
N ASN A 331 2.41 2.50 -1.66
CA ASN A 331 1.27 3.22 -2.21
C ASN A 331 1.57 4.03 -3.49
N ALA A 332 2.85 4.11 -3.90
CA ALA A 332 3.36 4.97 -4.97
C ALA A 332 2.88 6.44 -4.91
N THR A 333 2.71 7.01 -3.73
CA THR A 333 2.29 8.42 -3.58
C THR A 333 2.79 8.99 -2.25
N PRO A 334 3.00 10.32 -2.15
CA PRO A 334 3.18 10.97 -0.86
C PRO A 334 2.01 10.68 0.10
N LEU A 335 2.32 10.55 1.40
CA LEU A 335 1.31 10.23 2.44
C LEU A 335 0.22 11.31 2.56
N ASN A 336 0.52 12.55 2.18
CA ASN A 336 -0.44 13.66 2.17
C ASN A 336 -1.55 13.51 1.12
N ASN A 337 -1.40 12.60 0.17
CA ASN A 337 -2.43 12.32 -0.82
C ASN A 337 -3.32 11.13 -0.45
N LEU A 338 -2.91 10.29 0.52
CA LEU A 338 -3.65 9.09 0.93
C LEU A 338 -4.82 9.43 1.84
N SER A 339 -5.98 8.85 1.57
CA SER A 339 -7.16 8.97 2.44
C SER A 339 -6.89 8.33 3.80
N LEU A 340 -7.02 9.09 4.90
CA LEU A 340 -6.84 8.53 6.25
C LEU A 340 -7.75 7.31 6.49
N LYS A 341 -8.99 7.35 6.00
CA LYS A 341 -10.03 6.36 6.29
C LYS A 341 -9.98 5.11 5.40
N HIS A 342 -9.36 5.21 4.23
CA HIS A 342 -9.58 4.23 3.16
C HIS A 342 -8.30 3.80 2.44
N TRP A 343 -7.12 4.25 2.87
CA TRP A 343 -5.87 3.92 2.18
C TRP A 343 -5.53 2.42 2.25
N ASP A 344 -5.92 1.74 3.33
CA ASP A 344 -5.68 0.34 3.69
C ASP A 344 -6.92 -0.55 3.51
N GLN A 345 -7.92 -0.11 2.73
CA GLN A 345 -9.20 -0.82 2.58
C GLN A 345 -9.09 -2.19 1.89
N ASP A 346 -7.95 -2.53 1.30
CA ASP A 346 -7.65 -3.82 0.68
C ASP A 346 -6.81 -4.77 1.57
N ASP A 347 -6.37 -4.34 2.75
CA ASP A 347 -5.53 -5.16 3.66
C ASP A 347 -6.23 -6.44 4.11
N ASP A 348 -7.56 -6.42 4.29
CA ASP A 348 -8.39 -7.59 4.64
C ASP A 348 -8.32 -8.72 3.58
N PHE A 349 -7.83 -8.42 2.38
CA PHE A 349 -7.74 -9.34 1.25
C PHE A 349 -6.30 -9.76 0.94
N GLU A 350 -5.33 -9.44 1.81
CA GLU A 350 -3.94 -9.84 1.61
C GLU A 350 -3.80 -11.37 1.44
N PHE A 351 -3.03 -11.78 0.43
CA PHE A 351 -2.76 -13.19 0.20
C PHE A 351 -1.74 -13.74 1.18
N THR A 352 -1.94 -14.98 1.60
CA THR A 352 -1.04 -15.63 2.55
C THR A 352 0.25 -16.14 1.90
N GLY A 353 1.31 -16.22 2.70
CA GLY A 353 2.62 -16.73 2.30
C GLY A 353 3.63 -15.63 1.99
N SER A 354 4.90 -16.02 1.83
CA SER A 354 5.98 -15.04 1.61
C SER A 354 5.87 -14.37 0.24
N HIS A 355 6.30 -13.11 0.14
CA HIS A 355 6.47 -12.40 -1.13
C HIS A 355 7.58 -13.05 -1.97
N LEU A 356 7.35 -13.14 -3.29
CA LEU A 356 8.28 -13.72 -4.25
C LEU A 356 8.61 -12.76 -5.37
N THR A 357 9.80 -12.86 -5.94
CA THR A 357 10.19 -12.19 -7.19
C THR A 357 10.17 -13.16 -8.37
N VAL A 358 10.06 -12.65 -9.60
CA VAL A 358 10.13 -13.43 -10.85
C VAL A 358 11.53 -13.27 -11.47
N ARG A 359 12.45 -14.20 -11.17
CA ARG A 359 13.88 -14.06 -11.51
C ARG A 359 14.19 -14.05 -13.00
N ASN A 360 13.37 -14.72 -13.81
CA ASN A 360 13.49 -14.72 -15.26
C ASN A 360 12.75 -13.54 -15.92
N GLY A 361 12.26 -12.58 -15.13
CA GLY A 361 11.58 -11.36 -15.57
C GLY A 361 10.08 -11.55 -15.73
N TYR A 362 9.30 -10.66 -15.13
CA TYR A 362 7.84 -10.80 -15.03
C TYR A 362 7.12 -10.68 -16.39
N SER A 363 7.78 -10.13 -17.42
CA SER A 363 7.29 -10.14 -18.81
C SER A 363 6.99 -11.53 -19.38
N CYS A 364 7.54 -12.61 -18.80
CA CYS A 364 7.21 -13.98 -19.23
C CYS A 364 5.70 -14.29 -19.16
N VAL A 365 4.96 -13.67 -18.23
CA VAL A 365 3.52 -13.88 -18.06
C VAL A 365 2.70 -13.28 -19.20
N PRO A 366 2.74 -11.96 -19.46
CA PRO A 366 1.99 -11.38 -20.57
C PRO A 366 2.45 -11.90 -21.93
N LEU A 367 3.73 -12.26 -22.10
CA LEU A 367 4.20 -12.88 -23.34
C LEU A 367 3.52 -14.23 -23.57
N ALA A 368 3.46 -15.09 -22.55
CA ALA A 368 2.82 -16.38 -22.67
C ALA A 368 1.29 -16.26 -22.90
N LEU A 369 0.62 -15.30 -22.23
CA LEU A 369 -0.82 -15.07 -22.43
C LEU A 369 -1.15 -14.46 -23.80
N SER A 370 -0.17 -13.87 -24.48
CA SER A 370 -0.36 -13.28 -25.80
C SER A 370 -0.39 -14.31 -26.94
N ASP A 371 0.04 -15.54 -26.67
CA ASP A 371 0.10 -16.60 -27.68
C ASP A 371 -1.30 -16.94 -28.23
N GLY A 372 -1.40 -17.05 -29.55
CA GLY A 372 -2.68 -17.29 -30.25
C GLY A 372 -3.67 -16.13 -30.30
N LEU A 373 -3.35 -14.96 -29.73
CA LEU A 373 -4.22 -13.77 -29.78
C LEU A 373 -3.96 -12.88 -30.99
N ASN A 374 -5.03 -12.27 -31.53
CA ASN A 374 -4.91 -11.27 -32.60
C ASN A 374 -4.58 -9.89 -32.00
N ILE A 375 -3.29 -9.61 -31.83
CA ILE A 375 -2.79 -8.37 -31.24
C ILE A 375 -2.23 -7.45 -32.32
N LYS A 376 -2.65 -6.19 -32.31
CA LYS A 376 -2.13 -5.10 -33.16
C LYS A 376 -1.26 -4.18 -32.30
N LEU A 377 0.05 -4.45 -32.29
CA LEU A 377 1.06 -3.59 -31.68
C LEU A 377 1.22 -2.28 -32.46
N ASN A 378 1.86 -1.27 -31.86
CA ASN A 378 2.06 0.06 -32.44
C ASN A 378 0.75 0.67 -32.99
N THR A 379 -0.36 0.43 -32.29
CA THR A 379 -1.70 0.88 -32.69
C THR A 379 -2.30 1.68 -31.55
N ALA A 380 -2.07 3.00 -31.59
CA ALA A 380 -2.49 3.92 -30.54
C ALA A 380 -3.93 4.37 -30.79
N VAL A 381 -4.86 3.91 -29.95
CA VAL A 381 -6.27 4.37 -30.00
C VAL A 381 -6.33 5.87 -29.75
N LYS A 382 -7.11 6.58 -30.57
CA LYS A 382 -7.34 8.02 -30.46
C LYS A 382 -8.80 8.34 -30.13
N GLN A 383 -9.72 7.51 -30.60
CA GLN A 383 -11.14 7.75 -30.43
C GLN A 383 -11.94 6.47 -30.32
N ILE A 384 -12.94 6.47 -29.45
CA ILE A 384 -13.89 5.37 -29.24
C ILE A 384 -15.30 5.93 -29.47
N ARG A 385 -15.95 5.52 -30.56
CA ARG A 385 -17.37 5.78 -30.81
C ARG A 385 -18.18 4.58 -30.35
N TYR A 386 -19.26 4.81 -29.62
CA TYR A 386 -20.18 3.76 -29.18
C TYR A 386 -21.63 4.23 -29.27
N ASP A 387 -22.48 3.43 -29.90
CA ASP A 387 -23.90 3.72 -30.08
C ASP A 387 -24.74 2.44 -29.92
N ASN A 388 -26.03 2.52 -30.21
CA ASN A 388 -26.93 1.36 -30.08
C ASN A 388 -26.61 0.23 -31.09
N LYS A 389 -25.92 0.53 -32.20
CA LYS A 389 -25.59 -0.42 -33.28
C LYS A 389 -24.28 -1.15 -33.00
N GLY A 390 -23.32 -0.51 -32.33
CA GLY A 390 -22.05 -1.13 -31.99
C GLY A 390 -20.99 -0.11 -31.60
N VAL A 391 -19.74 -0.44 -31.93
CA VAL A 391 -18.59 0.39 -31.60
C VAL A 391 -17.67 0.58 -32.81
N GLU A 392 -17.07 1.76 -32.89
CA GLU A 392 -16.01 2.09 -33.85
C GLU A 392 -14.82 2.68 -33.11
N VAL A 393 -13.65 2.05 -33.23
CA VAL A 393 -12.41 2.49 -32.60
C VAL A 393 -11.44 2.97 -33.66
N VAL A 394 -11.12 4.27 -33.61
CA VAL A 394 -10.13 4.90 -34.50
C VAL A 394 -8.77 4.88 -33.81
N ALA A 395 -7.77 4.31 -34.47
CA ALA A 395 -6.42 4.21 -33.96
C ALA A 395 -5.38 4.66 -35.01
N ALA A 396 -4.31 5.28 -34.54
CA ALA A 396 -3.16 5.63 -35.38
C ALA A 396 -2.17 4.45 -35.40
N LYS A 397 -1.79 3.99 -36.60
CA LYS A 397 -0.84 2.90 -36.79
C LYS A 397 0.58 3.43 -36.97
N GLY A 398 1.55 2.83 -36.29
CA GLY A 398 2.97 3.18 -36.39
C GLY A 398 3.43 4.14 -35.29
N ARG A 399 4.75 4.22 -35.10
CA ARG A 399 5.38 4.90 -33.95
C ARG A 399 5.18 6.43 -33.93
N ASN A 400 4.91 7.05 -35.08
CA ASN A 400 4.84 8.51 -35.25
C ASN A 400 3.48 9.00 -35.77
N ASN A 401 2.35 8.55 -35.20
CA ASN A 401 1.01 8.95 -35.66
C ASN A 401 0.81 8.68 -37.17
N GLY A 402 1.07 7.46 -37.63
CA GLY A 402 0.86 7.09 -39.03
C GLY A 402 -0.62 6.99 -39.41
N SER A 403 -0.92 6.31 -40.51
CA SER A 403 -2.28 6.21 -41.07
C SER A 403 -3.32 5.81 -40.01
N LEU A 404 -4.45 6.52 -39.99
CA LEU A 404 -5.58 6.16 -39.17
C LEU A 404 -6.24 4.88 -39.70
N VAL A 405 -6.60 4.00 -38.78
CA VAL A 405 -7.31 2.74 -39.06
C VAL A 405 -8.52 2.66 -38.14
N THR A 406 -9.67 2.28 -38.69
CA THR A 406 -10.91 2.09 -37.94
C THR A 406 -11.17 0.61 -37.75
N TYR A 407 -11.48 0.22 -36.51
CA TYR A 407 -11.92 -1.11 -36.14
C TYR A 407 -13.38 -1.06 -35.71
N THR A 408 -14.22 -1.92 -36.26
CA THR A 408 -15.65 -2.02 -35.90
C THR A 408 -15.91 -3.30 -35.13
N GLY A 409 -16.82 -3.25 -34.17
CA GLY A 409 -17.21 -4.39 -33.35
C GLY A 409 -18.54 -4.17 -32.64
N ASP A 410 -18.94 -5.15 -31.83
CA ASP A 410 -20.16 -5.09 -31.02
C ASP A 410 -19.93 -4.40 -29.67
N VAL A 411 -18.70 -4.47 -29.15
CA VAL A 411 -18.35 -3.99 -27.80
C VAL A 411 -16.86 -3.65 -27.72
N VAL A 412 -16.54 -2.62 -26.92
CA VAL A 412 -15.17 -2.28 -26.52
C VAL A 412 -14.93 -2.67 -25.06
N LEU A 413 -13.81 -3.34 -24.81
CA LEU A 413 -13.23 -3.45 -23.47
C LEU A 413 -12.06 -2.47 -23.35
N CYS A 414 -12.24 -1.42 -22.55
CA CYS A 414 -11.23 -0.42 -22.27
C CYS A 414 -10.34 -0.87 -21.10
N THR A 415 -9.03 -1.02 -21.35
CA THR A 415 -8.03 -1.29 -20.30
C THR A 415 -6.94 -0.21 -20.22
N LEU A 416 -7.27 0.99 -20.70
CA LEU A 416 -6.40 2.16 -20.58
C LEU A 416 -6.06 2.42 -19.11
N PRO A 417 -4.79 2.69 -18.75
CA PRO A 417 -4.43 3.03 -17.37
C PRO A 417 -5.21 4.26 -16.87
N LEU A 418 -5.48 4.32 -15.57
CA LEU A 418 -6.21 5.44 -14.95
C LEU A 418 -5.55 6.79 -15.25
N GLY A 419 -4.22 6.86 -15.29
CA GLY A 419 -3.50 8.08 -15.68
C GLY A 419 -3.81 8.56 -17.10
N VAL A 420 -4.06 7.65 -18.05
CA VAL A 420 -4.51 7.99 -19.42
C VAL A 420 -5.98 8.41 -19.40
N LEU A 421 -6.83 7.71 -18.65
CA LEU A 421 -8.24 8.08 -18.48
C LEU A 421 -8.40 9.47 -17.85
N LYS A 422 -7.53 9.86 -16.91
CA LYS A 422 -7.49 11.21 -16.34
C LYS A 422 -7.21 12.30 -17.38
N GLN A 423 -6.41 12.00 -18.41
CA GLN A 423 -6.21 12.93 -19.54
C GLN A 423 -7.49 13.03 -20.39
N SER A 424 -8.12 11.89 -20.68
CA SER A 424 -9.40 11.83 -21.41
C SER A 424 -10.57 12.49 -20.68
N ALA A 425 -10.54 12.52 -19.35
CA ALA A 425 -11.56 13.12 -18.49
C ALA A 425 -11.27 14.59 -18.13
N SER A 426 -10.14 15.14 -18.60
CA SER A 426 -9.79 16.55 -18.37
C SER A 426 -10.66 17.47 -19.24
N THR A 427 -11.16 18.56 -18.65
CA THR A 427 -11.91 19.62 -19.34
C THR A 427 -11.01 20.64 -20.03
N SER A 428 -9.68 20.43 -20.04
CA SER A 428 -8.75 21.35 -20.70
C SER A 428 -8.88 21.26 -22.22
N ASN A 429 -9.19 22.37 -22.88
CA ASN A 429 -9.27 22.50 -24.34
C ASN A 429 -7.91 22.37 -25.05
N GLN A 430 -6.82 22.11 -24.33
CA GLN A 430 -5.49 21.90 -24.89
C GLN A 430 -5.32 20.43 -25.31
N PRO A 431 -4.97 20.13 -26.57
CA PRO A 431 -4.77 18.75 -27.02
C PRO A 431 -3.58 18.12 -26.29
N VAL A 432 -3.86 17.24 -25.33
CA VAL A 432 -2.81 16.48 -24.63
C VAL A 432 -2.37 15.30 -25.49
N PRO A 433 -1.06 15.04 -25.63
CA PRO A 433 -0.57 13.87 -26.36
C PRO A 433 -1.18 12.56 -25.83
N ASN A 434 -1.78 11.80 -26.74
CA ASN A 434 -2.43 10.50 -26.50
C ASN A 434 -3.68 10.52 -25.62
N MET A 435 -4.39 11.65 -25.61
CA MET A 435 -5.76 11.69 -25.16
C MET A 435 -6.65 10.78 -26.03
N VAL A 436 -7.45 9.93 -25.39
CA VAL A 436 -8.47 9.12 -26.07
C VAL A 436 -9.82 9.80 -25.94
N GLN A 437 -10.44 10.15 -27.06
CA GLN A 437 -11.75 10.79 -27.07
C GLN A 437 -12.87 9.74 -27.05
N PHE A 438 -13.79 9.87 -26.10
CA PHE A 438 -15.01 9.05 -26.04
C PHE A 438 -16.15 9.81 -26.73
N MET A 439 -16.89 9.13 -27.61
CA MET A 439 -18.03 9.69 -28.34
C MET A 439 -19.25 8.75 -28.27
N PRO A 440 -20.33 9.12 -27.55
CA PRO A 440 -20.47 10.33 -26.72
C PRO A 440 -19.47 10.40 -25.56
N PRO A 441 -19.30 11.55 -24.88
CA PRO A 441 -18.47 11.65 -23.69
C PRO A 441 -18.87 10.64 -22.60
N LEU A 442 -17.91 10.26 -21.76
CA LEU A 442 -18.20 9.43 -20.59
C LEU A 442 -19.18 10.15 -19.66
N PRO A 443 -20.09 9.42 -18.98
CA PRO A 443 -21.00 10.02 -18.01
C PRO A 443 -20.28 10.69 -16.83
N ASP A 444 -20.90 11.72 -16.25
CA ASP A 444 -20.33 12.49 -15.12
C ASP A 444 -19.95 11.62 -13.92
N TRP A 445 -20.75 10.59 -13.61
CA TRP A 445 -20.45 9.66 -12.52
C TRP A 445 -19.13 8.90 -12.75
N LYS A 446 -18.80 8.58 -14.00
CA LYS A 446 -17.55 7.91 -14.38
C LYS A 446 -16.39 8.90 -14.35
N ILE A 447 -16.58 10.08 -14.92
CA ILE A 447 -15.59 11.17 -14.92
C ILE A 447 -15.22 11.55 -13.47
N SER A 448 -16.21 11.67 -12.59
CA SER A 448 -15.98 12.03 -11.19
C SER A 448 -15.15 10.97 -10.45
N ALA A 449 -15.40 9.68 -10.68
CA ALA A 449 -14.57 8.60 -10.12
C ALA A 449 -13.14 8.59 -10.69
N ILE A 450 -12.99 8.81 -12.01
CA ILE A 450 -11.67 8.98 -12.67
C ILE A 450 -10.89 10.13 -12.01
N GLN A 451 -11.57 11.24 -11.70
CA GLN A 451 -10.93 12.42 -11.11
C GLN A 451 -10.56 12.19 -9.64
N ARG A 452 -11.46 11.62 -8.83
CA ARG A 452 -11.25 11.36 -7.40
C ARG A 452 -10.13 10.37 -7.11
N LEU A 453 -10.09 9.22 -7.79
CA LEU A 453 -9.08 8.19 -7.51
C LEU A 453 -7.66 8.70 -7.77
N GLY A 454 -6.73 8.34 -6.91
CA GLY A 454 -5.32 8.69 -7.06
C GLY A 454 -4.67 7.86 -8.17
N PHE A 455 -3.68 8.44 -8.85
CA PHE A 455 -2.80 7.68 -9.73
C PHE A 455 -1.34 8.07 -9.44
N GLY A 456 -0.65 7.14 -8.81
CA GLY A 456 0.65 7.34 -8.19
C GLY A 456 1.81 7.42 -9.17
N ASN A 457 2.99 7.62 -8.62
CA ASN A 457 4.26 7.54 -9.33
C ASN A 457 5.32 6.87 -8.46
N LEU A 458 6.03 5.91 -9.05
CA LEU A 458 7.14 5.21 -8.44
C LEU A 458 8.12 4.84 -9.54
N ASN A 459 9.40 5.15 -9.35
CA ASN A 459 10.43 4.88 -10.34
C ASN A 459 11.53 3.97 -9.81
N LYS A 460 12.25 3.35 -10.76
CA LYS A 460 13.36 2.45 -10.52
C LYS A 460 14.58 2.86 -11.32
N VAL A 461 15.75 2.61 -10.74
CA VAL A 461 17.04 2.75 -11.40
C VAL A 461 17.71 1.38 -11.42
N VAL A 462 17.84 0.80 -12.61
CA VAL A 462 18.58 -0.44 -12.86
C VAL A 462 20.05 -0.11 -13.02
N LEU A 463 20.92 -0.80 -12.27
CA LEU A 463 22.37 -0.68 -12.35
C LEU A 463 22.96 -2.06 -12.59
N CYS A 464 23.52 -2.30 -13.77
CA CYS A 464 24.13 -3.58 -14.13
C CYS A 464 25.65 -3.47 -14.01
N PHE A 465 26.28 -4.35 -13.24
CA PHE A 465 27.73 -4.35 -13.00
C PHE A 465 28.40 -5.59 -13.60
N ASP A 466 29.74 -5.62 -13.63
CA ASP A 466 30.48 -6.84 -14.02
C ASP A 466 30.57 -7.85 -12.87
N LYS A 467 30.62 -7.35 -11.63
CA LYS A 467 30.80 -8.14 -10.43
C LYS A 467 29.91 -7.62 -9.31
N GLN A 468 29.49 -8.53 -8.45
CA GLN A 468 28.79 -8.22 -7.21
C GLN A 468 29.80 -7.70 -6.17
N PHE A 469 29.48 -6.57 -5.52
CA PHE A 469 30.27 -5.98 -4.43
C PHE A 469 29.46 -5.79 -3.13
N TRP A 470 28.20 -6.22 -3.12
CA TRP A 470 27.28 -6.21 -2.00
C TRP A 470 27.11 -7.63 -1.42
N ASP A 471 26.46 -7.74 -0.26
CA ASP A 471 26.19 -9.05 0.37
C ASP A 471 25.22 -9.90 -0.50
N PRO A 472 25.66 -11.06 -1.00
CA PRO A 472 24.79 -11.95 -1.80
C PRO A 472 23.68 -12.60 -0.98
N ALA A 473 23.80 -12.67 0.36
CA ALA A 473 22.77 -13.22 1.22
C ALA A 473 21.61 -12.25 1.47
N SER A 474 21.82 -10.95 1.22
CA SER A 474 20.82 -9.90 1.39
C SER A 474 20.06 -9.63 0.09
N ASN A 475 18.72 -9.62 0.16
CA ASN A 475 17.88 -9.28 -0.99
C ASN A 475 17.58 -7.78 -1.10
N LEU A 476 17.72 -7.03 -0.01
CA LEU A 476 17.48 -5.60 0.02
C LEU A 476 18.30 -4.93 1.12
N PHE A 477 18.55 -3.63 0.96
CA PHE A 477 19.10 -2.77 2.00
C PHE A 477 18.62 -1.33 1.82
N GLY A 478 18.42 -0.63 2.93
CA GLY A 478 17.90 0.73 2.95
C GLY A 478 19.00 1.78 3.07
N HIS A 479 18.77 2.93 2.46
CA HIS A 479 19.54 4.15 2.63
C HIS A 479 18.65 5.21 3.30
N VAL A 480 19.03 5.66 4.49
CA VAL A 480 18.31 6.68 5.24
C VAL A 480 18.70 8.06 4.71
N GLY A 481 17.72 8.75 4.11
CA GLY A 481 17.90 10.09 3.57
C GLY A 481 18.18 11.13 4.66
N SER A 482 18.88 12.21 4.29
CA SER A 482 19.26 13.27 5.24
C SER A 482 18.10 14.19 5.64
N THR A 483 17.05 14.28 4.81
CA THR A 483 15.90 15.16 5.04
C THR A 483 14.58 14.46 4.75
N THR A 484 13.49 14.91 5.38
CA THR A 484 12.14 14.44 5.11
C THR A 484 11.73 14.63 3.65
N ALA A 485 12.11 15.73 3.01
CA ALA A 485 11.77 16.00 1.61
C ALA A 485 12.44 15.02 0.62
N SER A 486 13.66 14.57 0.95
CA SER A 486 14.44 13.63 0.15
C SER A 486 14.27 12.16 0.60
N ARG A 487 13.35 11.86 1.53
CA ARG A 487 13.27 10.53 2.17
C ARG A 487 13.03 9.38 1.19
N GLY A 488 12.34 9.65 0.08
CA GLY A 488 12.07 8.67 -0.98
C GLY A 488 13.12 8.62 -2.08
N GLU A 489 14.18 9.44 -2.03
CA GLU A 489 15.23 9.46 -3.05
C GLU A 489 16.23 8.32 -2.81
N LEU A 490 16.23 7.30 -3.67
CA LEU A 490 17.20 6.19 -3.65
C LEU A 490 17.25 5.47 -2.30
N PHE A 491 16.11 5.42 -1.61
CA PHE A 491 16.02 5.00 -0.21
C PHE A 491 16.12 3.48 -0.02
N LEU A 492 15.94 2.69 -1.08
CA LEU A 492 15.90 1.23 -1.01
C LEU A 492 16.53 0.60 -2.25
N PHE A 493 17.44 -0.34 -2.03
CA PHE A 493 18.15 -1.09 -3.08
C PHE A 493 17.77 -2.57 -3.02
N TRP A 494 17.53 -3.16 -4.18
CA TRP A 494 17.15 -4.57 -4.34
C TRP A 494 18.21 -5.37 -5.08
N ASN A 495 18.51 -6.55 -4.55
CA ASN A 495 19.39 -7.59 -5.08
C ASN A 495 18.61 -8.91 -5.20
N ILE A 496 17.88 -9.08 -6.29
CA ILE A 496 16.92 -10.18 -6.46
C ILE A 496 17.14 -11.03 -7.71
N TYR A 497 18.00 -10.59 -8.61
CA TYR A 497 18.35 -11.29 -9.85
C TYR A 497 19.62 -12.14 -9.69
N LYS A 498 19.82 -13.08 -10.61
CA LYS A 498 21.04 -13.93 -10.64
C LYS A 498 22.27 -13.15 -11.13
N ALA A 499 22.07 -12.26 -12.10
CA ALA A 499 23.12 -11.38 -12.60
C ALA A 499 23.40 -10.24 -11.60
N PRO A 500 24.62 -9.65 -11.59
CA PRO A 500 25.00 -8.56 -10.70
C PRO A 500 24.26 -7.26 -11.08
N VAL A 501 22.99 -7.19 -10.69
CA VAL A 501 22.07 -6.08 -10.95
C VAL A 501 21.54 -5.56 -9.62
N LEU A 502 21.70 -4.26 -9.38
CA LEU A 502 21.00 -3.55 -8.32
C LEU A 502 19.83 -2.74 -8.89
N LEU A 503 18.74 -2.72 -8.15
CA LEU A 503 17.56 -1.90 -8.43
C LEU A 503 17.39 -0.88 -7.29
N ALA A 504 17.64 0.40 -7.55
CA ALA A 504 17.34 1.47 -6.60
C ALA A 504 15.91 1.99 -6.81
N LEU A 505 15.21 2.31 -5.73
CA LEU A 505 13.84 2.80 -5.76
C LEU A 505 13.77 4.30 -5.48
N VAL A 506 12.85 4.97 -6.19
CA VAL A 506 12.54 6.39 -5.99
C VAL A 506 11.04 6.54 -5.75
N ALA A 507 10.65 6.94 -4.54
CA ALA A 507 9.27 6.98 -4.05
C ALA A 507 8.87 8.38 -3.54
N GLY A 508 7.60 8.53 -3.13
CA GLY A 508 7.09 9.77 -2.54
C GLY A 508 7.24 10.99 -3.47
N GLU A 509 7.55 12.15 -2.89
CA GLU A 509 7.75 13.39 -3.66
C GLU A 509 8.95 13.32 -4.61
N ALA A 510 10.01 12.58 -4.20
CA ALA A 510 11.22 12.41 -4.99
C ALA A 510 10.94 11.75 -6.36
N ALA A 511 9.94 10.86 -6.46
CA ALA A 511 9.60 10.17 -7.69
C ALA A 511 9.23 11.15 -8.82
N ALA A 512 8.50 12.23 -8.51
CA ALA A 512 8.11 13.24 -9.48
C ALA A 512 9.27 14.19 -9.84
N ILE A 513 10.08 14.57 -8.85
CA ILE A 513 11.20 15.51 -9.04
C ILE A 513 12.27 14.87 -9.91
N MET A 514 12.60 13.59 -9.64
CA MET A 514 13.67 12.87 -10.32
C MET A 514 13.37 12.59 -11.80
N GLU A 515 12.11 12.60 -12.24
CA GLU A 515 11.80 12.46 -13.68
C GLU A 515 12.34 13.63 -14.52
N ASN A 516 12.52 14.81 -13.91
CA ASN A 516 13.07 16.00 -14.57
C ASN A 516 14.60 16.07 -14.52
N VAL A 517 15.26 15.10 -13.90
CA VAL A 517 16.72 15.02 -13.77
C VAL A 517 17.25 14.05 -14.83
N SER A 518 18.44 14.28 -15.38
CA SER A 518 19.06 13.39 -16.37
C SER A 518 19.52 12.06 -15.77
N ASP A 519 19.59 11.01 -16.60
CA ASP A 519 19.98 9.67 -16.17
C ASP A 519 21.38 9.66 -15.52
N ASP A 520 22.34 10.37 -16.11
CA ASP A 520 23.72 10.45 -15.61
C ASP A 520 23.79 11.02 -14.19
N VAL A 521 22.98 12.03 -13.88
CA VAL A 521 22.94 12.62 -12.54
C VAL A 521 22.30 11.65 -11.55
N ILE A 522 21.21 10.99 -11.92
CA ILE A 522 20.53 10.00 -11.07
C ILE A 522 21.46 8.81 -10.77
N VAL A 523 22.13 8.29 -11.79
CA VAL A 523 23.12 7.21 -11.66
C VAL A 523 24.30 7.68 -10.81
N GLY A 524 24.79 8.90 -11.01
CA GLY A 524 25.85 9.50 -10.20
C GLY A 524 25.49 9.55 -8.71
N ARG A 525 24.25 9.94 -8.37
CA ARG A 525 23.72 9.91 -7.00
C ARG A 525 23.63 8.49 -6.45
N CYS A 526 23.16 7.52 -7.24
CA CYS A 526 23.16 6.10 -6.84
C CYS A 526 24.57 5.62 -6.49
N LEU A 527 25.55 5.92 -7.35
CA LEU A 527 26.94 5.53 -7.12
C LEU A 527 27.53 6.23 -5.90
N ALA A 528 27.16 7.48 -5.61
CA ALA A 528 27.58 8.17 -4.40
C ALA A 528 27.07 7.47 -3.13
N VAL A 529 25.79 7.10 -3.08
CA VAL A 529 25.20 6.32 -1.98
C VAL A 529 25.91 4.98 -1.81
N LEU A 530 26.05 4.22 -2.91
CA LEU A 530 26.71 2.91 -2.88
C LEU A 530 28.17 3.00 -2.45
N LYS A 531 28.89 4.04 -2.87
CA LYS A 531 30.29 4.28 -2.45
C LYS A 531 30.40 4.66 -0.98
N GLY A 532 29.42 5.38 -0.44
CA GLY A 532 29.35 5.65 1.00
C GLY A 532 29.19 4.37 1.82
N ILE A 533 28.38 3.42 1.33
CA ILE A 533 28.09 2.15 2.02
C ILE A 533 29.22 1.12 1.86
N PHE A 534 29.67 0.88 0.63
CA PHE A 534 30.59 -0.21 0.29
C PHE A 534 32.05 0.23 0.11
N GLY A 535 32.32 1.53 0.18
CA GLY A 535 33.64 2.13 0.00
C GLY A 535 33.97 2.48 -1.45
N ASN A 536 34.65 3.62 -1.64
CA ASN A 536 34.96 4.21 -2.96
C ASN A 536 35.64 3.25 -3.95
N ASN A 537 36.56 2.42 -3.47
CA ASN A 537 37.37 1.53 -4.32
C ASN A 537 36.63 0.24 -4.73
N ASN A 538 35.51 -0.08 -4.08
CA ASN A 538 34.78 -1.34 -4.29
C ASN A 538 33.65 -1.22 -5.31
N VAL A 539 33.15 -0.01 -5.56
CA VAL A 539 32.00 0.25 -6.45
C VAL A 539 32.48 0.62 -7.86
N PRO A 540 32.42 -0.32 -8.83
CA PRO A 540 32.79 -0.02 -10.22
C PRO A 540 31.72 0.83 -10.92
N GLN A 541 32.04 1.31 -12.12
CA GLN A 541 31.04 1.90 -13.00
C GLN A 541 30.08 0.82 -13.53
N PRO A 542 28.76 1.10 -13.64
CA PRO A 542 27.82 0.17 -14.24
C PRO A 542 28.07 0.07 -15.75
N LYS A 543 27.85 -1.11 -16.32
CA LYS A 543 27.89 -1.35 -17.77
C LYS A 543 26.63 -0.87 -18.47
N GLU A 544 25.50 -1.04 -17.80
CA GLU A 544 24.19 -0.70 -18.32
C GLU A 544 23.36 -0.08 -17.22
N THR A 545 22.60 0.95 -17.58
CA THR A 545 21.72 1.66 -16.67
C THR A 545 20.38 1.92 -17.33
N VAL A 546 19.31 1.80 -16.56
CA VAL A 546 17.96 2.15 -17.03
C VAL A 546 17.23 2.89 -15.91
N VAL A 547 16.73 4.09 -16.20
CA VAL A 547 15.89 4.87 -15.28
C VAL A 547 14.47 4.87 -15.81
N THR A 548 13.50 4.44 -15.00
CA THR A 548 12.08 4.52 -15.37
C THR A 548 11.53 5.93 -15.11
N ARG A 549 10.58 6.36 -15.94
CA ARG A 549 9.81 7.59 -15.74
C ARG A 549 8.35 7.35 -16.07
N TRP A 550 7.63 6.71 -15.14
CA TRP A 550 6.27 6.23 -15.41
C TRP A 550 5.25 7.36 -15.57
N ARG A 551 5.48 8.54 -14.96
CA ARG A 551 4.56 9.69 -15.06
C ARG A 551 4.64 10.38 -16.42
N VAL A 552 5.82 10.56 -16.99
CA VAL A 552 5.98 11.08 -18.37
C VAL A 552 5.67 10.05 -19.45
N ASP A 553 5.71 8.74 -19.14
CA ASP A 553 5.34 7.70 -20.10
C ASP A 553 3.90 7.93 -20.58
N GLN A 554 3.78 8.28 -21.86
CA GLN A 554 2.54 8.69 -22.49
C GLN A 554 1.44 7.61 -22.49
N TRP A 555 1.81 6.34 -22.33
CA TRP A 555 0.89 5.20 -22.34
C TRP A 555 0.54 4.71 -20.93
N SER A 556 1.07 5.36 -19.89
CA SER A 556 0.78 4.98 -18.50
C SER A 556 0.40 6.19 -17.66
N ARG A 557 1.14 7.30 -17.76
CA ARG A 557 0.91 8.56 -17.03
C ARG A 557 0.95 8.40 -15.51
N GLY A 558 1.78 7.48 -15.02
CA GLY A 558 1.94 7.10 -13.62
C GLY A 558 2.18 5.60 -13.44
N SER A 559 2.34 5.18 -12.19
CA SER A 559 2.62 3.79 -11.81
C SER A 559 1.33 2.98 -11.62
N TYR A 560 0.51 3.27 -10.60
CA TYR A 560 -0.73 2.54 -10.26
C TYR A 560 -1.66 3.37 -9.38
N SER A 561 -2.92 2.94 -9.22
CA SER A 561 -3.90 3.72 -8.45
C SER A 561 -3.66 3.66 -6.94
N PHE A 562 -4.14 4.67 -6.24
CA PHE A 562 -4.24 4.68 -4.78
C PHE A 562 -5.55 5.34 -4.34
N VAL A 563 -5.99 5.09 -3.11
CA VAL A 563 -7.19 5.72 -2.56
C VAL A 563 -6.84 7.13 -2.07
N ALA A 564 -7.08 8.12 -2.92
CA ALA A 564 -6.76 9.50 -2.62
C ALA A 564 -7.68 10.10 -1.56
N VAL A 565 -7.22 11.18 -0.92
CA VAL A 565 -8.06 12.04 -0.08
C VAL A 565 -9.36 12.42 -0.80
N GLY A 566 -10.50 12.06 -0.21
CA GLY A 566 -11.83 12.28 -0.80
C GLY A 566 -12.32 11.18 -1.76
N ALA A 567 -11.50 10.15 -2.03
CA ALA A 567 -11.91 8.93 -2.72
C ALA A 567 -12.18 7.78 -1.73
N SER A 568 -12.79 6.71 -2.22
CA SER A 568 -12.99 5.48 -1.45
C SER A 568 -12.95 4.24 -2.34
N GLY A 569 -13.01 3.05 -1.72
CA GLY A 569 -13.09 1.79 -2.47
C GLY A 569 -14.24 1.71 -3.48
N SER A 570 -15.34 2.42 -3.25
CA SER A 570 -16.49 2.44 -4.17
C SER A 570 -16.15 3.07 -5.53
N ASP A 571 -15.15 3.96 -5.60
CA ASP A 571 -14.74 4.55 -6.86
C ASP A 571 -14.14 3.49 -7.81
N TYR A 572 -13.52 2.42 -7.29
CA TYR A 572 -13.08 1.28 -8.11
C TYR A 572 -14.27 0.51 -8.70
N ASP A 573 -15.34 0.33 -7.92
CA ASP A 573 -16.57 -0.33 -8.36
C ASP A 573 -17.26 0.51 -9.44
N VAL A 574 -17.31 1.83 -9.23
CA VAL A 574 -17.81 2.78 -10.23
C VAL A 574 -16.98 2.70 -11.51
N LEU A 575 -15.64 2.68 -11.43
CA LEU A 575 -14.81 2.51 -12.62
C LEU A 575 -15.05 1.19 -13.35
N ALA A 576 -15.36 0.10 -12.65
CA ALA A 576 -15.68 -1.20 -13.22
C ALA A 576 -17.05 -1.29 -13.91
N ALA A 577 -17.98 -0.37 -13.60
CA ALA A 577 -19.33 -0.40 -14.17
C ALA A 577 -19.30 -0.15 -15.69
N PRO A 578 -20.01 -0.93 -16.52
CA PRO A 578 -20.04 -0.68 -17.96
C PRO A 578 -20.87 0.58 -18.29
N VAL A 579 -20.62 1.15 -19.46
CA VAL A 579 -21.31 2.34 -19.96
C VAL A 579 -22.26 1.96 -21.09
N HIS A 580 -23.49 2.45 -20.98
CA HIS A 580 -24.54 2.33 -21.98
C HIS A 580 -24.45 3.49 -22.97
N PRO A 581 -24.78 3.27 -24.26
CA PRO A 581 -24.97 4.36 -25.20
C PRO A 581 -26.15 5.25 -24.76
N GLN A 582 -26.07 6.54 -25.09
CA GLN A 582 -27.17 7.47 -24.83
C GLN A 582 -28.33 7.18 -25.78
N THR A 583 -29.55 7.00 -25.25
CA THR A 583 -30.77 6.86 -26.06
C THR A 583 -31.37 8.24 -26.37
N PRO A 584 -31.74 8.53 -27.63
CA PRO A 584 -32.37 9.81 -27.99
C PRO A 584 -33.82 10.00 -27.46
N SER A 585 -34.49 8.93 -26.99
CA SER A 585 -35.88 9.00 -26.50
C SER A 585 -36.16 7.91 -25.44
N PRO A 586 -36.85 8.22 -24.33
CA PRO A 586 -37.23 7.25 -23.30
C PRO A 586 -38.40 6.33 -23.67
N GLN A 587 -39.14 6.59 -24.75
CA GLN A 587 -40.52 6.08 -24.85
C GLN A 587 -40.74 4.77 -25.62
N ASP A 588 -39.80 4.26 -26.44
CA ASP A 588 -40.12 3.09 -27.30
C ASP A 588 -38.99 2.05 -27.55
N ASN A 589 -37.94 1.98 -26.72
CA ASN A 589 -36.80 1.08 -27.01
C ASN A 589 -36.54 -0.01 -25.95
N PRO A 590 -36.17 -1.23 -26.38
CA PRO A 590 -35.72 -2.30 -25.48
C PRO A 590 -34.47 -1.87 -24.69
N PRO A 591 -34.15 -2.54 -23.56
CA PRO A 591 -32.99 -2.20 -22.75
C PRO A 591 -31.72 -2.22 -23.61
N VAL A 592 -31.08 -1.06 -23.73
CA VAL A 592 -29.86 -0.92 -24.53
C VAL A 592 -28.72 -1.62 -23.80
N LEU A 593 -28.17 -2.65 -24.45
CA LEU A 593 -27.02 -3.37 -23.94
C LEU A 593 -25.80 -2.45 -23.81
N PRO A 594 -25.01 -2.57 -22.73
CA PRO A 594 -23.79 -1.80 -22.60
C PRO A 594 -22.80 -2.14 -23.72
N ARG A 595 -22.07 -1.12 -24.17
CA ARG A 595 -21.13 -1.20 -25.30
C ARG A 595 -19.68 -0.93 -24.92
N LEU A 596 -19.46 -0.33 -23.75
CA LEU A 596 -18.14 0.05 -23.27
C LEU A 596 -17.92 -0.51 -21.87
N PHE A 597 -16.99 -1.45 -21.76
CA PHE A 597 -16.62 -2.13 -20.51
C PHE A 597 -15.24 -1.68 -20.06
N PHE A 598 -14.93 -1.86 -18.78
CA PHE A 598 -13.69 -1.40 -18.17
C PHE A 598 -13.04 -2.50 -17.33
N ALA A 599 -11.77 -2.79 -17.64
CA ALA A 599 -10.93 -3.67 -16.84
C ALA A 599 -9.56 -3.01 -16.60
N GLY A 600 -8.81 -3.55 -15.66
CA GLY A 600 -7.53 -3.01 -15.21
C GLY A 600 -7.43 -2.98 -13.70
N GLU A 601 -6.23 -2.70 -13.19
CA GLU A 601 -5.99 -2.63 -11.74
C GLU A 601 -6.85 -1.57 -11.04
N HIS A 602 -7.18 -0.46 -11.71
CA HIS A 602 -8.06 0.60 -11.21
C HIS A 602 -9.56 0.27 -11.32
N THR A 603 -9.93 -0.99 -11.53
CA THR A 603 -11.34 -1.42 -11.65
C THR A 603 -11.67 -2.59 -10.71
N ILE A 604 -10.82 -2.87 -9.72
CA ILE A 604 -11.02 -3.98 -8.78
C ILE A 604 -10.73 -3.52 -7.36
N ARG A 605 -11.79 -3.38 -6.57
CA ARG A 605 -11.72 -2.78 -5.24
C ARG A 605 -10.84 -3.53 -4.25
N ASN A 606 -10.88 -4.86 -4.27
CA ASN A 606 -10.22 -5.68 -3.25
C ASN A 606 -8.75 -5.97 -3.57
N TYR A 607 -8.31 -5.70 -4.80
CA TYR A 607 -6.94 -5.96 -5.25
C TYR A 607 -6.45 -4.85 -6.21
N PRO A 608 -6.58 -3.56 -5.86
CA PRO A 608 -6.13 -2.48 -6.75
C PRO A 608 -4.61 -2.53 -6.90
N ALA A 609 -4.04 -1.72 -7.81
CA ALA A 609 -2.59 -1.54 -7.96
C ALA A 609 -1.72 -2.77 -8.28
N THR A 610 -2.31 -3.95 -8.47
CA THR A 610 -1.57 -5.22 -8.57
C THR A 610 -1.73 -5.92 -9.91
N VAL A 611 -0.79 -6.82 -10.22
CA VAL A 611 -0.86 -7.70 -11.41
C VAL A 611 -2.04 -8.66 -11.31
N HIS A 612 -2.25 -9.28 -10.14
CA HIS A 612 -3.33 -10.23 -9.93
C HIS A 612 -4.70 -9.55 -9.97
N GLY A 613 -4.82 -8.32 -9.43
CA GLY A 613 -6.05 -7.55 -9.54
C GLY A 613 -6.41 -7.18 -10.98
N ALA A 614 -5.42 -6.73 -11.76
CA ALA A 614 -5.60 -6.50 -13.18
C ALA A 614 -5.96 -7.79 -13.94
N PHE A 615 -5.34 -8.92 -13.60
CA PHE A 615 -5.69 -10.22 -14.20
C PHE A 615 -7.14 -10.61 -13.90
N LEU A 616 -7.56 -10.52 -12.63
CA LEU A 616 -8.92 -10.82 -12.17
C LEU A 616 -9.97 -9.91 -12.80
N SER A 617 -9.70 -8.61 -12.95
CA SER A 617 -10.65 -7.70 -13.64
C SER A 617 -10.80 -8.04 -15.12
N GLY A 618 -9.74 -8.52 -15.77
CA GLY A 618 -9.82 -9.07 -17.12
C GLY A 618 -10.74 -10.30 -17.22
N LEU A 619 -10.58 -11.27 -16.31
CA LEU A 619 -11.46 -12.44 -16.25
C LEU A 619 -12.92 -12.05 -15.94
N ARG A 620 -13.13 -11.06 -15.08
CA ARG A 620 -14.47 -10.54 -14.74
C ARG A 620 -15.17 -9.97 -15.97
N GLU A 621 -14.51 -9.09 -16.72
CA GLU A 621 -15.14 -8.48 -17.90
C GLU A 621 -15.26 -9.48 -19.06
N GLY A 622 -14.33 -10.43 -19.20
CA GLY A 622 -14.47 -11.52 -20.18
C GLY A 622 -15.74 -12.34 -19.94
N GLY A 623 -16.02 -12.70 -18.68
CA GLY A 623 -17.24 -13.40 -18.28
C GLY A 623 -18.49 -12.56 -18.50
N ARG A 624 -18.48 -11.30 -18.05
CA ARG A 624 -19.62 -10.37 -18.20
C ARG A 624 -19.98 -10.10 -19.65
N ILE A 625 -18.98 -9.89 -20.52
CA ILE A 625 -19.20 -9.69 -21.96
C ILE A 625 -19.75 -10.98 -22.58
N ALA A 626 -19.19 -12.14 -22.24
CA ALA A 626 -19.68 -13.42 -22.75
C ALA A 626 -21.12 -13.73 -22.28
N ASP A 627 -21.48 -13.40 -21.04
CA ASP A 627 -22.86 -13.51 -20.54
C ASP A 627 -23.84 -12.70 -21.40
N GLN A 628 -23.46 -11.49 -21.78
CA GLN A 628 -24.30 -10.61 -22.59
C GLN A 628 -24.49 -11.11 -24.03
N PHE A 629 -23.43 -11.60 -24.68
CA PHE A 629 -23.48 -11.92 -26.12
C PHE A 629 -23.69 -13.40 -26.44
N LEU A 630 -23.33 -14.30 -25.52
CA LEU A 630 -23.45 -15.74 -25.69
C LEU A 630 -24.55 -16.35 -24.80
N GLY A 631 -25.16 -15.55 -23.91
CA GLY A 631 -26.10 -16.01 -22.89
C GLY A 631 -25.42 -16.70 -21.72
N CYS A 632 -26.23 -17.03 -20.70
CA CYS A 632 -25.76 -17.59 -19.43
C CYS A 632 -26.06 -19.11 -19.36
N PRO A 633 -25.11 -20.01 -19.70
CA PRO A 633 -25.35 -21.46 -19.73
C PRO A 633 -25.65 -22.08 -18.36
N TYR A 634 -25.45 -21.32 -17.27
CA TYR A 634 -25.69 -21.74 -15.89
C TYR A 634 -27.00 -21.18 -15.30
N ALA A 635 -27.68 -20.28 -16.01
CA ALA A 635 -28.99 -19.78 -15.62
C ALA A 635 -30.03 -20.91 -15.72
N LEU A 636 -31.07 -20.86 -14.86
CA LEU A 636 -32.21 -21.76 -15.00
C LEU A 636 -32.98 -21.37 -16.28
N ASP A 637 -33.45 -22.37 -17.01
CA ASP A 637 -34.36 -22.12 -18.13
C ASP A 637 -35.60 -21.38 -17.58
N PRO A 638 -35.94 -20.18 -18.06
CA PRO A 638 -37.11 -19.43 -17.61
C PRO A 638 -38.40 -20.25 -17.63
N ASN A 639 -38.52 -21.21 -18.56
CA ASN A 639 -39.68 -22.08 -18.70
C ASN A 639 -39.75 -23.18 -17.62
N SER A 640 -38.61 -23.56 -17.04
CA SER A 640 -38.54 -24.58 -15.97
C SER A 640 -39.09 -24.06 -14.62
N ALA A 641 -38.94 -22.76 -14.35
CA ALA A 641 -39.48 -22.12 -13.15
C ALA A 641 -41.02 -22.00 -13.20
N GLN A 642 -41.60 -21.74 -14.38
CA GLN A 642 -43.05 -21.70 -14.57
C GLN A 642 -43.69 -23.10 -14.46
N GLN A 643 -43.01 -24.16 -14.92
CA GLN A 643 -43.49 -25.54 -14.77
C GLN A 643 -43.45 -26.04 -13.31
N GLN A 644 -42.46 -25.62 -12.50
CA GLN A 644 -42.44 -25.96 -11.07
C GLN A 644 -43.54 -25.24 -10.27
N GLN A 645 -43.92 -24.02 -10.65
CA GLN A 645 -45.08 -23.33 -10.05
C GLN A 645 -46.42 -23.95 -10.45
N GLN A 646 -46.55 -24.47 -11.69
CA GLN A 646 -47.74 -25.19 -12.13
C GLN A 646 -47.87 -26.61 -11.58
N GLN A 647 -46.79 -27.22 -11.08
CA GLN A 647 -46.83 -28.52 -10.38
C GLN A 647 -47.04 -28.39 -8.87
N GLN A 648 -46.93 -27.18 -8.31
CA GLN A 648 -47.20 -26.88 -6.90
C GLN A 648 -48.58 -26.23 -6.66
N GLN A 649 -49.30 -25.89 -7.73
CA GLN A 649 -50.74 -25.60 -7.74
C GLN A 649 -51.50 -26.83 -8.21
#